data_AF-A0A930AHA8-F1
#
_entry.id   AF-A0A930AHA8-F1
#
_cell.length_a   1.000
_cell.length_b   1.000
_cell.length_c   1.000
_cell.angle_alpha   90.00
_cell.angle_beta   90.00
_cell.angle_gamma   90.00
#
_symmetry.space_group_name_H-M   'P 1'
#
loop_
_entity.id
_entity.type
_entity.pdbx_description
1 polymer ?
#
loop_
_entity_poly.entity_id
_entity_poly.type
_entity_poly.pdbx_seq_one_letter_code
_entity_poly.pdbx_strand_id
1 'polypeptide(L)'
;MKIFRKKKKDGLRKGAITVFLTVILVPCLVFASVFTDLSRVELAKARAVSAADLSLNAVLANYDPDLKEFYGMMASVQSPEEFMKKAEKYFAGMLKQAQVDGTQSKLFMDAVKSLISGESGKPSNFLKMSFNEEPTITAAENGKLTNPVLLEDQIVEFMKYRGIPVIVKKLLDRFTNFSNQSEEVRQAEEYEPTAEAKQKYSEAEGKLMEAIFNTYYVLFKYQEVVKQYEDLFGISGNELASHFESLESDVNKIWNDFKKANELATLRYIAADDIKELKFRPNTKVDMNTDEKKEVKDSITSEEEGKYYLTQDIYDDLIREFDEAYQKVTQTAQQILDKMRPINEQLPTDSDVNEVIYAIEVQRALRVGGKTLDEDLETQVKDLVEITKKMEVIQDFTVQEGETLPSEWRTQVKERRTNGKKFLRTLTLGNDEYQRLTSRYMNLVSGRDAVNKVKNRTYTFASEYMGTDVTIDQFTNKVSDRYSKEISYLTTMIGYLNVVIDGGNIEIDGKYKDLTKLQDLRKLVDEYVSTKNDWSDKAHGIPGNPHGKEDINEIEGIKKNEKLSPDSPEAQIAKLEKSITIEALNELKQRLQHSVSLLEDAKKALEKQTYGGLPLSEVSTGEILIERTKSVVPADTSQITMSIQSGKNFAASYNDTLVKPGQNELYKNHDISRTVTGNDPNLDNVNPTDHIPPLYKVLKEHFKEPKEIEDNVDHYKKQNEAFKKQGEEQKKSALKYDSYLVYPGTGTLPEEPGNTGILSQFRDLFQTVKQIAKGGDSGFAADLRDKMFVIEYIMSMFSHATYSNEAWYAREENSDKQYMHAKDWDNLKGKYADKFGEVDLYNFTDNVSLTNQLISNKNNALYLAEVEYCLYGKPTVKDNLEASFGDIFKIRFASNTLSGFINFWDRTKNKTALTISGIAVAIQAATQGIIPEPLTKSILILALATMESASDLEVIKKGLPVTFYKVKDTKWKFAINPAPSTKRKNDNGKIDDTGGDNPEDEYGLRYSDYMYIFLIQQALGNSSYTTLLTRIGKLVEGNMKLMTGKDWKIDNCIMYYQLQGQVKVEPLMLTLPLIQSFDAKGKSAKDVIKTTKWAEFTIKQIKGYS
;
A
#
# COMPACT_ATOMS: atom_id res chain seq x y z
N MET A 1 -82.67 70.44 -50.22
CA MET A 1 -83.93 70.56 -50.99
C MET A 1 -84.56 71.92 -50.71
N LYS A 2 -84.89 72.64 -51.78
CA LYS A 2 -85.51 73.98 -51.84
C LYS A 2 -86.85 74.04 -51.10
N ILE A 3 -87.33 75.27 -50.82
CA ILE A 3 -88.67 75.73 -50.34
C ILE A 3 -88.46 76.47 -48.99
N PHE A 4 -88.35 77.81 -48.94
CA PHE A 4 -89.47 78.76 -49.03
C PHE A 4 -89.01 80.19 -49.37
N ARG A 5 -89.64 80.81 -50.37
CA ARG A 5 -89.60 82.25 -50.70
C ARG A 5 -91.05 82.77 -50.65
N LYS A 6 -91.26 83.91 -49.97
CA LYS A 6 -92.48 84.78 -49.94
C LYS A 6 -93.81 84.15 -49.48
N LYS A 7 -94.31 84.57 -48.30
CA LYS A 7 -95.46 85.50 -48.13
C LYS A 7 -95.74 85.71 -46.63
N LYS A 8 -96.20 86.93 -46.30
CA LYS A 8 -96.45 87.47 -44.96
C LYS A 8 -97.64 86.81 -44.24
N LYS A 9 -97.56 86.89 -42.90
CA LYS A 9 -98.58 86.83 -41.83
C LYS A 9 -98.86 85.46 -41.17
N ASP A 10 -98.33 85.39 -39.95
CA ASP A 10 -98.86 84.80 -38.71
C ASP A 10 -99.25 83.31 -38.66
N GLY A 11 -98.46 82.55 -37.87
CA GLY A 11 -98.95 81.39 -37.12
C GLY A 11 -98.55 79.99 -37.59
N LEU A 12 -97.26 79.59 -37.54
CA LEU A 12 -96.86 78.16 -37.54
C LEU A 12 -95.39 77.97 -37.10
N ARG A 13 -95.18 77.68 -35.81
CA ARG A 13 -93.93 77.15 -35.20
C ARG A 13 -94.28 76.25 -34.00
N LYS A 14 -94.82 75.04 -34.19
CA LYS A 14 -94.89 73.99 -33.13
C LYS A 14 -94.86 72.59 -33.78
N GLY A 15 -93.79 71.80 -33.58
CA GLY A 15 -93.76 70.37 -33.95
C GLY A 15 -92.41 69.80 -34.43
N ALA A 16 -91.59 70.57 -35.15
CA ALA A 16 -90.28 70.10 -35.63
C ALA A 16 -89.28 69.75 -34.50
N ILE A 17 -89.48 70.38 -33.34
CA ILE A 17 -88.65 70.19 -32.15
C ILE A 17 -88.76 68.76 -31.61
N THR A 18 -89.95 68.14 -31.61
CA THR A 18 -90.19 66.85 -30.97
C THR A 18 -89.56 65.67 -31.72
N VAL A 19 -89.61 65.68 -33.06
CA VAL A 19 -89.00 64.63 -33.90
C VAL A 19 -87.47 64.73 -33.84
N PHE A 20 -86.94 65.94 -33.94
CA PHE A 20 -85.51 66.21 -33.77
C PHE A 20 -85.03 65.76 -32.38
N LEU A 21 -85.81 66.03 -31.33
CA LEU A 21 -85.51 65.60 -29.97
C LEU A 21 -85.48 64.07 -29.86
N THR A 22 -86.43 63.34 -30.45
CA THR A 22 -86.51 61.87 -30.33
C THR A 22 -85.36 61.16 -31.07
N VAL A 23 -84.97 61.66 -32.24
CA VAL A 23 -83.83 61.12 -33.03
C VAL A 23 -82.50 61.32 -32.31
N ILE A 24 -82.39 62.35 -31.46
CA ILE A 24 -81.22 62.57 -30.59
C ILE A 24 -81.34 61.77 -29.28
N LEU A 25 -82.54 61.70 -28.69
CA LEU A 25 -82.77 61.10 -27.37
C LEU A 25 -82.49 59.60 -27.33
N VAL A 26 -82.92 58.83 -28.34
CA VAL A 26 -82.76 57.37 -28.33
C VAL A 26 -81.28 56.94 -28.40
N PRO A 27 -80.46 57.47 -29.33
CA PRO A 27 -79.02 57.22 -29.32
C PRO A 27 -78.32 57.70 -28.05
N CYS A 28 -78.72 58.85 -27.49
CA CYS A 28 -78.18 59.34 -26.22
C CYS A 28 -78.53 58.41 -25.04
N LEU A 29 -79.74 57.84 -25.00
CA LEU A 29 -80.15 56.87 -23.97
C LEU A 29 -79.37 55.55 -24.07
N VAL A 30 -79.16 55.04 -25.29
CA VAL A 30 -78.36 53.83 -25.52
C VAL A 30 -76.89 54.08 -25.16
N PHE A 31 -76.33 55.22 -25.57
CA PHE A 31 -74.97 55.62 -25.23
C PHE A 31 -74.78 55.78 -23.72
N ALA A 32 -75.71 56.45 -23.04
CA ALA A 32 -75.70 56.59 -21.58
C ALA A 32 -75.81 55.23 -20.88
N SER A 33 -76.64 54.31 -21.40
CA SER A 33 -76.81 52.97 -20.85
C SER A 33 -75.54 52.12 -20.98
N VAL A 34 -74.89 52.13 -22.16
CA VAL A 34 -73.61 51.44 -22.40
C VAL A 34 -72.51 52.02 -21.52
N PHE A 35 -72.40 53.35 -21.43
CA PHE A 35 -71.38 54.00 -20.60
C PHE A 35 -71.62 53.73 -19.11
N THR A 36 -72.87 53.62 -18.69
CA THR A 36 -73.25 53.25 -17.31
C THR A 36 -72.82 51.82 -17.00
N ASP A 37 -73.12 50.84 -17.86
CA ASP A 37 -72.70 49.46 -17.64
C ASP A 37 -71.17 49.28 -17.76
N LEU A 38 -70.49 50.00 -18.66
CA LEU A 38 -69.02 50.02 -18.74
C LEU A 38 -68.39 50.64 -17.50
N SER A 39 -68.94 51.76 -17.01
CA SER A 39 -68.51 52.40 -15.76
C SER A 39 -68.71 51.49 -14.55
N ARG A 40 -69.77 50.67 -14.54
CA ARG A 40 -70.01 49.66 -13.50
C ARG A 40 -68.98 48.54 -13.55
N VAL A 41 -68.57 48.08 -14.74
CA VAL A 41 -67.52 47.07 -14.90
C VAL A 41 -66.15 47.61 -14.43
N GLU A 42 -65.80 48.84 -14.79
CA GLU A 42 -64.55 49.47 -14.31
C GLU A 42 -64.56 49.73 -12.80
N LEU A 43 -65.70 50.19 -12.25
CA LEU A 43 -65.85 50.36 -10.80
C LEU A 43 -65.85 49.01 -10.06
N ALA A 44 -66.43 47.97 -10.66
CA ALA A 44 -66.39 46.62 -10.14
C ALA A 44 -64.95 46.09 -10.09
N LYS A 45 -64.16 46.30 -11.14
CA LYS A 45 -62.74 45.94 -11.22
C LYS A 45 -61.92 46.64 -10.14
N ALA A 46 -62.07 47.95 -9.97
CA ALA A 46 -61.38 48.71 -8.92
C ALA A 46 -61.73 48.21 -7.50
N ARG A 47 -63.01 47.88 -7.25
CA ARG A 47 -63.46 47.32 -5.98
C ARG A 47 -62.96 45.89 -5.75
N ALA A 48 -62.95 45.08 -6.80
CA ALA A 48 -62.38 43.74 -6.81
C ALA A 48 -60.90 43.74 -6.40
N VAL A 49 -60.10 44.64 -6.97
CA VAL A 49 -58.69 44.83 -6.59
C VAL A 49 -58.58 45.26 -5.12
N SER A 50 -59.37 46.25 -4.68
CA SER A 50 -59.33 46.70 -3.28
C SER A 50 -59.76 45.61 -2.28
N ALA A 51 -60.76 44.79 -2.61
CA ALA A 51 -61.21 43.69 -1.76
C ALA A 51 -60.18 42.54 -1.74
N ALA A 52 -59.53 42.28 -2.88
CA ALA A 52 -58.43 41.30 -2.97
C ALA A 52 -57.23 41.77 -2.14
N ASP A 53 -56.87 43.06 -2.19
CA ASP A 53 -55.84 43.66 -1.34
C ASP A 53 -56.13 43.53 0.14
N LEU A 54 -57.37 43.82 0.56
CA LEU A 54 -57.76 43.71 1.98
C LEU A 54 -57.75 42.24 2.44
N SER A 55 -58.19 41.33 1.59
CA SER A 55 -58.21 39.89 1.89
C SER A 55 -56.80 39.32 2.00
N LEU A 56 -55.92 39.68 1.07
CA LEU A 56 -54.50 39.31 1.13
C LEU A 56 -53.79 39.94 2.34
N ASN A 57 -54.07 41.21 2.66
CA ASN A 57 -53.55 41.85 3.89
C ASN A 57 -54.02 41.13 5.16
N ALA A 58 -55.25 40.64 5.20
CA ALA A 58 -55.74 39.85 6.33
C ALA A 58 -54.96 38.54 6.47
N VAL A 59 -54.60 37.88 5.36
CA VAL A 59 -53.72 36.68 5.36
C VAL A 59 -52.32 37.01 5.86
N LEU A 60 -51.76 38.12 5.41
CA LEU A 60 -50.44 38.59 5.86
C LEU A 60 -50.43 39.08 7.32
N ALA A 61 -51.58 39.39 7.92
CA ALA A 61 -51.62 39.75 9.33
C ALA A 61 -51.36 38.55 10.26
N ASN A 62 -51.50 37.32 9.75
CA ASN A 62 -51.34 36.08 10.52
C ASN A 62 -49.99 35.41 10.23
N TYR A 63 -48.92 36.02 10.76
CA TYR A 63 -47.55 35.52 10.66
C TYR A 63 -47.17 34.59 11.83
N ASP A 64 -46.12 33.79 11.65
CA ASP A 64 -45.55 32.95 12.71
C ASP A 64 -44.75 33.81 13.73
N PRO A 65 -45.25 33.98 14.97
CA PRO A 65 -44.56 34.81 15.97
C PRO A 65 -43.24 34.18 16.44
N ASP A 66 -43.16 32.86 16.50
CA ASP A 66 -41.97 32.14 16.99
C ASP A 66 -40.82 32.32 15.98
N LEU A 67 -41.11 32.21 14.67
CA LEU A 67 -40.11 32.45 13.61
C LEU A 67 -39.57 33.88 13.63
N LYS A 68 -40.46 34.86 13.85
CA LYS A 68 -40.07 36.28 13.94
C LYS A 68 -39.26 36.58 15.20
N GLU A 69 -39.66 36.02 16.34
CA GLU A 69 -38.98 36.24 17.62
C GLU A 69 -37.59 35.60 17.65
N PHE A 70 -37.45 34.36 17.16
CA PHE A 70 -36.18 33.65 17.20
C PHE A 70 -35.23 34.05 16.08
N TYR A 71 -35.73 34.23 14.85
CA TYR A 71 -34.89 34.43 13.66
C TYR A 71 -35.09 35.78 12.96
N GLY A 72 -36.10 36.57 13.35
CA GLY A 72 -36.36 37.86 12.73
C GLY A 72 -37.01 37.79 11.34
N MET A 73 -37.40 36.59 10.89
CA MET A 73 -38.02 36.36 9.58
C MET A 73 -39.55 36.39 9.70
N MET A 74 -40.27 36.87 8.68
CA MET A 74 -41.73 36.88 8.66
C MET A 74 -42.27 35.90 7.61
N ALA A 75 -43.02 34.90 8.04
CA ALA A 75 -43.72 33.99 7.13
C ALA A 75 -45.07 33.57 7.73
N SER A 76 -45.86 32.83 6.96
CA SER A 76 -47.13 32.27 7.43
C SER A 76 -46.97 31.32 8.62
N VAL A 77 -48.04 31.20 9.41
CA VAL A 77 -48.19 30.11 10.38
C VAL A 77 -48.12 28.73 9.72
N GLN A 78 -47.78 27.70 10.50
CA GLN A 78 -47.60 26.31 10.05
C GLN A 78 -48.86 25.64 9.45
N SER A 79 -50.06 26.19 9.66
CA SER A 79 -51.34 25.69 9.12
C SER A 79 -52.10 26.77 8.34
N PRO A 80 -51.56 27.22 7.19
CA PRO A 80 -52.08 28.41 6.52
C PRO A 80 -53.42 28.16 5.79
N GLU A 81 -53.79 26.91 5.53
CA GLU A 81 -54.99 26.50 4.77
C GLU A 81 -56.31 26.94 5.41
N GLU A 82 -56.42 26.84 6.74
CA GLU A 82 -57.63 27.25 7.46
C GLU A 82 -57.87 28.76 7.32
N PHE A 83 -56.77 29.53 7.35
CA PHE A 83 -56.82 30.97 7.23
C PHE A 83 -57.05 31.41 5.78
N MET A 84 -56.41 30.76 4.80
CA MET A 84 -56.65 31.01 3.37
C MET A 84 -58.13 30.85 3.03
N LYS A 85 -58.78 29.76 3.47
CA LYS A 85 -60.23 29.53 3.29
C LYS A 85 -61.10 30.59 3.95
N LYS A 86 -60.70 31.11 5.13
CA LYS A 86 -61.41 32.22 5.78
C LYS A 86 -61.27 33.50 4.95
N ALA A 87 -60.10 33.81 4.43
CA ALA A 87 -59.83 34.98 3.59
C ALA A 87 -60.54 34.91 2.21
N GLU A 88 -60.64 33.74 1.59
CA GLU A 88 -61.45 33.51 0.39
C GLU A 88 -62.93 33.85 0.64
N LYS A 89 -63.48 33.42 1.79
CA LYS A 89 -64.85 33.76 2.21
C LYS A 89 -65.01 35.25 2.48
N TYR A 90 -64.02 35.92 3.10
CA TYR A 90 -64.02 37.36 3.29
C TYR A 90 -64.02 38.11 1.94
N PHE A 91 -63.20 37.68 0.99
CA PHE A 91 -63.17 38.24 -0.37
C PHE A 91 -64.53 38.08 -1.07
N ALA A 92 -65.09 36.87 -1.05
CA ALA A 92 -66.39 36.59 -1.64
C ALA A 92 -67.53 37.38 -0.96
N GLY A 93 -67.45 37.56 0.36
CA GLY A 93 -68.40 38.34 1.15
C GLY A 93 -68.37 39.83 0.82
N MET A 94 -67.17 40.42 0.72
CA MET A 94 -66.99 41.84 0.37
C MET A 94 -67.54 42.19 -1.02
N LEU A 95 -67.42 41.29 -1.99
CA LEU A 95 -67.94 41.50 -3.34
C LEU A 95 -69.47 41.35 -3.43
N LYS A 96 -70.08 40.59 -2.52
CA LYS A 96 -71.55 40.40 -2.45
C LYS A 96 -72.28 41.52 -1.69
N GLN A 97 -71.61 42.27 -0.81
CA GLN A 97 -72.22 43.25 0.10
C GLN A 97 -72.15 44.72 -0.38
N ALA A 98 -71.90 44.98 -1.66
CA ALA A 98 -71.55 46.33 -2.15
C ALA A 98 -72.70 47.38 -2.08
N GLN A 99 -72.67 48.24 -1.05
CA GLN A 99 -73.22 49.60 -1.09
C GLN A 99 -72.12 50.63 -1.40
N VAL A 100 -72.50 51.70 -2.12
CA VAL A 100 -71.62 52.81 -2.49
C VAL A 100 -71.64 53.86 -1.36
N ASP A 101 -70.82 53.67 -0.32
CA ASP A 101 -70.48 54.77 0.58
C ASP A 101 -69.00 54.72 1.01
N GLY A 102 -68.42 55.89 1.22
CA GLY A 102 -66.97 56.17 1.24
C GLY A 102 -66.24 55.82 2.55
N THR A 103 -66.81 54.99 3.43
CA THR A 103 -66.20 54.68 4.74
C THR A 103 -65.98 53.19 4.91
N GLN A 104 -64.72 52.75 4.76
CA GLN A 104 -64.31 51.34 4.77
C GLN A 104 -64.67 50.58 6.08
N SER A 105 -64.85 51.27 7.20
CA SER A 105 -65.08 50.66 8.52
C SER A 105 -66.49 50.08 8.73
N LYS A 106 -67.52 50.58 8.03
CA LYS A 106 -68.90 50.06 8.17
C LYS A 106 -69.12 48.73 7.44
N LEU A 107 -68.53 48.59 6.25
CA LEU A 107 -68.55 47.35 5.46
C LEU A 107 -67.93 46.16 6.21
N PHE A 108 -66.82 46.40 6.91
CA PHE A 108 -66.19 45.38 7.75
C PHE A 108 -67.09 44.95 8.92
N MET A 109 -67.72 45.91 9.60
CA MET A 109 -68.62 45.64 10.73
C MET A 109 -69.92 44.93 10.32
N ASP A 110 -70.46 45.22 9.14
CA ASP A 110 -71.65 44.55 8.60
C ASP A 110 -71.34 43.14 8.08
N ALA A 111 -70.17 42.93 7.45
CA ALA A 111 -69.69 41.61 7.06
C ALA A 111 -69.49 40.69 8.28
N VAL A 112 -68.83 41.20 9.32
CA VAL A 112 -68.61 40.51 10.60
C VAL A 112 -69.94 40.24 11.33
N LYS A 113 -70.88 41.18 11.33
CA LYS A 113 -72.23 40.94 11.87
C LYS A 113 -72.97 39.83 11.14
N SER A 114 -72.89 39.76 9.81
CA SER A 114 -73.59 38.71 9.04
C SER A 114 -73.05 37.31 9.31
N LEU A 115 -71.74 37.20 9.62
CA LEU A 115 -71.08 35.94 9.98
C LEU A 115 -71.44 35.46 11.39
N ILE A 116 -71.67 36.38 12.33
CA ILE A 116 -71.93 36.07 13.74
C ILE A 116 -73.42 35.82 14.02
N SER A 117 -74.33 36.51 13.33
CA SER A 117 -75.75 36.57 13.72
C SER A 117 -76.73 35.84 12.79
N GLY A 118 -76.31 35.36 11.62
CA GLY A 118 -77.16 34.56 10.72
C GLY A 118 -78.38 35.28 10.12
N GLU A 119 -78.60 36.56 10.41
CA GLU A 119 -79.70 37.34 9.85
C GLU A 119 -79.36 37.89 8.46
N SER A 120 -80.13 37.45 7.46
CA SER A 120 -80.05 37.91 6.07
C SER A 120 -80.72 39.28 5.90
N GLY A 121 -80.03 40.36 6.24
CA GLY A 121 -80.40 41.69 5.74
C GLY A 121 -80.21 41.74 4.23
N LYS A 122 -81.29 41.93 3.44
CA LYS A 122 -81.25 41.99 1.96
C LYS A 122 -80.25 43.07 1.52
N PRO A 123 -79.03 42.72 1.04
CA PRO A 123 -78.07 43.70 0.60
C PRO A 123 -78.48 44.16 -0.80
N SER A 124 -78.52 45.47 -1.02
CA SER A 124 -78.67 46.03 -2.37
C SER A 124 -77.35 45.87 -3.13
N ASN A 125 -77.19 44.77 -3.86
CA ASN A 125 -76.04 44.51 -4.73
C ASN A 125 -76.12 45.37 -6.01
N PHE A 126 -75.74 46.65 -5.91
CA PHE A 126 -75.80 47.60 -7.03
C PHE A 126 -74.90 47.20 -8.21
N LEU A 127 -73.82 46.48 -7.92
CA LEU A 127 -72.85 46.02 -8.91
C LEU A 127 -73.16 44.63 -9.47
N LYS A 128 -74.10 43.88 -8.87
CA LYS A 128 -74.50 42.52 -9.29
C LYS A 128 -73.32 41.63 -9.68
N MET A 129 -72.31 41.56 -8.81
CA MET A 129 -71.16 40.70 -9.05
C MET A 129 -71.48 39.25 -8.68
N SER A 130 -71.11 38.32 -9.56
CA SER A 130 -71.15 36.88 -9.34
C SER A 130 -69.80 36.26 -9.68
N PHE A 131 -69.53 35.09 -9.11
CA PHE A 131 -68.33 34.32 -9.43
C PHE A 131 -68.70 33.16 -10.36
N ASN A 132 -67.90 32.96 -11.41
CA ASN A 132 -68.04 31.77 -12.26
C ASN A 132 -67.46 30.53 -11.55
N GLU A 133 -66.38 30.71 -10.80
CA GLU A 133 -65.69 29.72 -9.96
C GLU A 133 -65.37 30.37 -8.61
N GLU A 134 -65.35 29.60 -7.52
CA GLU A 134 -64.99 30.15 -6.21
C GLU A 134 -63.57 30.74 -6.25
N PRO A 135 -63.36 31.95 -5.72
CA PRO A 135 -62.04 32.55 -5.68
C PRO A 135 -61.12 31.75 -4.77
N THR A 136 -59.91 31.46 -5.25
CA THR A 136 -58.92 30.67 -4.50
C THR A 136 -57.71 31.52 -4.14
N ILE A 137 -57.23 31.35 -2.91
CA ILE A 137 -55.96 31.88 -2.43
C ILE A 137 -54.99 30.71 -2.31
N THR A 138 -53.88 30.77 -3.05
CA THR A 138 -52.81 29.77 -2.99
C THR A 138 -51.48 30.43 -2.67
N ALA A 139 -50.47 29.63 -2.28
CA ALA A 139 -49.10 30.10 -2.34
C ALA A 139 -48.77 30.51 -3.79
N ALA A 140 -48.07 31.64 -3.97
CA ALA A 140 -47.53 32.01 -5.27
C ALA A 140 -46.45 31.01 -5.70
N GLU A 141 -46.22 30.90 -7.00
CA GLU A 141 -45.15 30.06 -7.55
C GLU A 141 -43.79 30.51 -6.97
N ASN A 142 -43.02 29.59 -6.39
CA ASN A 142 -41.79 29.86 -5.63
C ASN A 142 -41.95 30.81 -4.43
N GLY A 143 -43.18 31.02 -3.93
CA GLY A 143 -43.54 31.93 -2.85
C GLY A 143 -43.41 31.36 -1.44
N LYS A 144 -42.66 30.26 -1.25
CA LYS A 144 -42.38 29.65 0.05
C LYS A 144 -40.98 29.99 0.55
N LEU A 145 -40.77 30.01 1.86
CA LEU A 145 -39.47 30.29 2.49
C LEU A 145 -38.40 29.20 2.21
N THR A 146 -38.80 28.06 1.63
CA THR A 146 -37.87 27.06 1.07
C THR A 146 -37.07 27.59 -0.13
N ASN A 147 -37.53 28.66 -0.78
CA ASN A 147 -36.81 29.31 -1.86
C ASN A 147 -35.61 30.11 -1.30
N PRO A 148 -34.36 29.78 -1.68
CA PRO A 148 -33.16 30.47 -1.18
C PRO A 148 -33.19 31.99 -1.38
N VAL A 149 -33.77 32.47 -2.48
CA VAL A 149 -33.85 33.91 -2.78
C VAL A 149 -34.75 34.64 -1.80
N LEU A 150 -35.86 34.01 -1.37
CA LEU A 150 -36.76 34.61 -0.39
C LEU A 150 -36.18 34.56 1.02
N LEU A 151 -35.43 33.50 1.33
CA LEU A 151 -34.71 33.40 2.59
C LEU A 151 -33.63 34.48 2.70
N GLU A 152 -32.85 34.69 1.62
CA GLU A 152 -31.88 35.77 1.53
C GLU A 152 -32.57 37.13 1.73
N ASP A 153 -33.65 37.42 1.00
CA ASP A 153 -34.32 38.72 1.11
C ASP A 153 -34.82 38.99 2.54
N GLN A 154 -35.38 37.99 3.22
CA GLN A 154 -35.78 38.13 4.63
C GLN A 154 -34.60 38.39 5.57
N ILE A 155 -33.47 37.72 5.38
CA ILE A 155 -32.26 37.97 6.16
C ILE A 155 -31.73 39.38 5.88
N VAL A 156 -31.66 39.78 4.61
CA VAL A 156 -31.17 41.10 4.20
C VAL A 156 -32.08 42.19 4.77
N GLU A 157 -33.41 42.06 4.68
CA GLU A 157 -34.36 43.01 5.28
C GLU A 157 -34.20 43.13 6.80
N PHE A 158 -34.03 42.02 7.50
CA PHE A 158 -33.75 42.02 8.93
C PHE A 158 -32.44 42.77 9.25
N MET A 159 -31.42 42.62 8.42
CA MET A 159 -30.09 43.22 8.62
C MET A 159 -30.00 44.69 8.18
N LYS A 160 -30.79 45.14 7.20
CA LYS A 160 -30.81 46.53 6.69
C LYS A 160 -30.94 47.56 7.81
N TYR A 161 -31.73 47.26 8.85
CA TYR A 161 -32.00 48.17 9.97
C TYR A 161 -31.07 48.02 11.18
N ARG A 162 -30.17 47.01 11.19
CA ARG A 162 -29.38 46.61 12.38
C ARG A 162 -27.90 46.98 12.33
N GLY A 163 -27.42 47.66 11.28
CA GLY A 163 -26.23 48.52 11.36
C GLY A 163 -25.11 48.27 10.35
N ILE A 164 -25.28 48.80 9.14
CA ILE A 164 -24.26 48.83 8.06
C ILE A 164 -22.88 49.33 8.53
N PRO A 165 -22.76 50.42 9.33
CA PRO A 165 -21.44 50.95 9.73
C PRO A 165 -20.71 50.07 10.75
N VAL A 166 -21.44 49.37 11.62
CA VAL A 166 -20.86 48.53 12.68
C VAL A 166 -20.35 47.22 12.10
N ILE A 167 -21.09 46.62 11.15
CA ILE A 167 -20.69 45.41 10.42
C ILE A 167 -19.42 45.68 9.63
N VAL A 168 -19.41 46.76 8.82
CA VAL A 168 -18.24 47.11 8.00
C VAL A 168 -17.03 47.49 8.88
N LYS A 169 -17.24 48.14 10.03
CA LYS A 169 -16.16 48.46 10.97
C LYS A 169 -15.59 47.22 11.67
N LYS A 170 -16.43 46.34 12.24
CA LYS A 170 -15.99 45.06 12.84
C LYS A 170 -15.23 44.20 11.83
N LEU A 171 -15.71 44.19 10.60
CA LEU A 171 -15.10 43.51 9.48
C LEU A 171 -13.75 44.14 9.10
N LEU A 172 -13.67 45.46 9.02
CA LEU A 172 -12.40 46.17 8.81
C LEU A 172 -11.41 45.91 9.95
N ASP A 173 -11.85 45.94 11.21
CA ASP A 173 -11.01 45.72 12.38
C ASP A 173 -10.44 44.29 12.42
N ARG A 174 -11.21 43.27 11.96
CA ARG A 174 -10.70 41.90 11.77
C ARG A 174 -9.66 41.79 10.66
N PHE A 175 -9.74 42.64 9.63
CA PHE A 175 -8.90 42.56 8.43
C PHE A 175 -7.74 43.59 8.35
N THR A 176 -7.69 44.57 9.24
CA THR A 176 -6.60 45.57 9.31
C THR A 176 -5.29 44.96 9.76
N ASN A 177 -5.30 44.00 10.70
CA ASN A 177 -4.10 43.32 11.18
C ASN A 177 -3.42 42.46 10.10
N PHE A 178 -4.21 41.82 9.23
CA PHE A 178 -3.71 41.10 8.06
C PHE A 178 -3.02 42.04 7.05
N SER A 179 -3.50 43.27 6.92
CA SER A 179 -2.95 44.23 5.96
C SER A 179 -1.50 44.64 6.24
N ASN A 180 -1.08 44.57 7.51
CA ASN A 180 0.29 44.88 7.93
C ASN A 180 1.33 43.82 7.48
N GLN A 181 0.88 42.61 7.08
CA GLN A 181 1.75 41.54 6.58
C GLN A 181 1.56 41.27 5.07
N SER A 182 0.81 42.14 4.37
CA SER A 182 0.39 41.89 2.98
C SER A 182 1.56 41.83 1.99
N GLU A 183 2.66 42.52 2.26
CA GLU A 183 3.85 42.49 1.42
C GLU A 183 4.68 41.21 1.64
N GLU A 184 4.84 40.78 2.90
CA GLU A 184 5.53 39.53 3.25
C GLU A 184 4.78 38.30 2.71
N VAL A 185 3.44 38.30 2.80
CA VAL A 185 2.60 37.24 2.22
C VAL A 185 2.70 37.25 0.69
N ARG A 186 2.67 38.42 0.05
CA ARG A 186 2.87 38.54 -1.41
C ARG A 186 4.23 37.98 -1.84
N GLN A 187 5.29 38.33 -1.11
CA GLN A 187 6.63 37.81 -1.38
C GLN A 187 6.73 36.30 -1.16
N ALA A 188 6.06 35.76 -0.13
CA ALA A 188 6.02 34.31 0.11
C ALA A 188 5.25 33.55 -0.99
N GLU A 189 4.12 34.09 -1.46
CA GLU A 189 3.33 33.54 -2.57
C GLU A 189 4.13 33.57 -3.89
N GLU A 190 4.80 34.68 -4.19
CA GLU A 190 5.69 34.76 -5.37
C GLU A 190 6.83 33.74 -5.30
N TYR A 191 7.28 33.40 -4.08
CA TYR A 191 8.34 32.42 -3.83
C TYR A 191 7.85 30.96 -3.81
N GLU A 192 6.56 30.70 -3.60
CA GLU A 192 5.98 29.34 -3.50
C GLU A 192 6.39 28.42 -4.67
N PRO A 193 6.26 28.81 -5.96
CA PRO A 193 6.69 27.96 -7.07
C PRO A 193 8.18 27.61 -7.04
N THR A 194 9.02 28.54 -6.55
CA THR A 194 10.47 28.38 -6.42
C THR A 194 10.80 27.39 -5.29
N ALA A 195 10.13 27.51 -4.14
CA ALA A 195 10.26 26.56 -3.03
C ALA A 195 9.84 25.13 -3.44
N GLU A 196 8.72 24.99 -4.17
CA GLU A 196 8.30 23.69 -4.70
C GLU A 196 9.31 23.09 -5.68
N ALA A 197 9.88 23.91 -6.56
CA ALA A 197 10.91 23.47 -7.50
C ALA A 197 12.19 23.03 -6.77
N LYS A 198 12.56 23.75 -5.71
CA LYS A 198 13.68 23.42 -4.82
C LYS A 198 13.49 22.08 -4.12
N GLN A 199 12.27 21.81 -3.65
CA GLN A 199 11.92 20.51 -3.08
C GLN A 199 12.02 19.40 -4.15
N LYS A 200 11.46 19.60 -5.34
CA LYS A 200 11.54 18.62 -6.45
C LYS A 200 12.98 18.33 -6.86
N TYR A 201 13.83 19.34 -6.91
CA TYR A 201 15.27 19.19 -7.11
C TYR A 201 15.90 18.29 -6.03
N SER A 202 15.60 18.57 -4.75
CA SER A 202 16.10 17.80 -3.61
C SER A 202 15.69 16.33 -3.66
N GLU A 203 14.44 16.06 -4.05
CA GLU A 203 13.92 14.69 -4.23
C GLU A 203 14.57 13.97 -5.42
N ALA A 204 14.76 14.67 -6.55
CA ALA A 204 15.41 14.11 -7.74
C ALA A 204 16.88 13.76 -7.48
N GLU A 205 17.62 14.63 -6.78
CA GLU A 205 19.00 14.38 -6.36
C GLU A 205 19.10 13.13 -5.47
N GLY A 206 18.22 13.00 -4.47
CA GLY A 206 18.20 11.83 -3.60
C GLY A 206 17.87 10.53 -4.34
N LYS A 207 16.87 10.55 -5.23
CA LYS A 207 16.51 9.38 -6.05
C LYS A 207 17.67 8.95 -6.96
N LEU A 208 18.33 9.91 -7.62
CA LEU A 208 19.48 9.64 -8.47
C LEU A 208 20.61 9.00 -7.66
N MET A 209 20.99 9.60 -6.54
CA MET A 209 22.10 9.13 -5.73
C MET A 209 21.83 7.75 -5.10
N GLU A 210 20.59 7.47 -4.70
CA GLU A 210 20.18 6.14 -4.25
C GLU A 210 20.27 5.10 -5.38
N ALA A 211 19.76 5.40 -6.58
CA ALA A 211 19.80 4.48 -7.71
C ALA A 211 21.24 4.16 -8.14
N ILE A 212 22.11 5.18 -8.14
CA ILE A 212 23.56 5.03 -8.38
C ILE A 212 24.18 4.11 -7.34
N PHE A 213 23.91 4.34 -6.04
CA PHE A 213 24.47 3.53 -4.98
C PHE A 213 23.98 2.08 -5.01
N ASN A 214 22.67 1.85 -5.18
CA ASN A 214 22.13 0.49 -5.26
C ASN A 214 22.75 -0.29 -6.42
N THR A 215 22.91 0.35 -7.58
CA THR A 215 23.61 -0.23 -8.74
C THR A 215 25.04 -0.65 -8.37
N TYR A 216 25.81 0.26 -7.76
CA TYR A 216 27.18 -0.03 -7.35
C TYR A 216 27.26 -1.10 -6.25
N TYR A 217 26.36 -1.05 -5.27
CA TYR A 217 26.34 -1.97 -4.14
C TYR A 217 26.14 -3.42 -4.61
N VAL A 218 25.24 -3.66 -5.57
CA VAL A 218 25.06 -5.00 -6.16
C VAL A 218 26.30 -5.43 -6.94
N LEU A 219 26.94 -4.53 -7.69
CA LEU A 219 28.21 -4.84 -8.38
C LEU A 219 29.35 -5.14 -7.40
N PHE A 220 29.41 -4.43 -6.28
CA PHE A 220 30.35 -4.70 -5.19
C PHE A 220 30.12 -6.09 -4.60
N LYS A 221 28.86 -6.45 -4.30
CA LYS A 221 28.47 -7.77 -3.79
C LYS A 221 28.76 -8.88 -4.79
N TYR A 222 28.55 -8.61 -6.07
CA TYR A 222 28.98 -9.48 -7.16
C TYR A 222 30.48 -9.72 -7.13
N GLN A 223 31.32 -8.69 -6.98
CA GLN A 223 32.76 -8.88 -6.83
C GLN A 223 33.15 -9.64 -5.54
N GLU A 224 32.40 -9.50 -4.43
CA GLU A 224 32.61 -10.34 -3.23
C GLU A 224 32.35 -11.82 -3.53
N VAL A 225 31.27 -12.13 -4.27
CA VAL A 225 30.95 -13.50 -4.68
C VAL A 225 31.98 -14.05 -5.67
N VAL A 226 32.46 -13.22 -6.61
CA VAL A 226 33.54 -13.59 -7.54
C VAL A 226 34.80 -14.00 -6.77
N LYS A 227 35.20 -13.26 -5.72
CA LYS A 227 36.35 -13.63 -4.88
C LYS A 227 36.15 -14.92 -4.12
N GLN A 228 34.97 -15.14 -3.53
CA GLN A 228 34.64 -16.41 -2.87
C GLN A 228 34.69 -17.60 -3.85
N TYR A 229 34.30 -17.35 -5.09
CA TYR A 229 34.37 -18.32 -6.17
C TYR A 229 35.82 -18.61 -6.61
N GLU A 230 36.68 -17.59 -6.66
CA GLU A 230 38.13 -17.78 -6.89
C GLU A 230 38.79 -18.60 -5.75
N ASP A 231 38.47 -18.28 -4.50
CA ASP A 231 38.98 -18.98 -3.32
C ASP A 231 38.62 -20.47 -3.33
N LEU A 232 37.43 -20.83 -3.87
CA LEU A 232 37.00 -22.23 -4.03
C LEU A 232 37.98 -23.05 -4.89
N PHE A 233 38.62 -22.41 -5.88
CA PHE A 233 39.57 -23.04 -6.79
C PHE A 233 41.03 -22.71 -6.45
N GLY A 234 41.29 -21.99 -5.35
CA GLY A 234 42.64 -21.56 -4.97
C GLY A 234 43.24 -20.56 -5.96
N ILE A 235 42.40 -19.83 -6.69
CA ILE A 235 42.81 -18.77 -7.61
C ILE A 235 42.95 -17.49 -6.78
N SER A 236 43.99 -16.72 -7.04
CA SER A 236 44.24 -15.46 -6.34
C SER A 236 44.49 -14.33 -7.31
N GLY A 237 44.10 -13.11 -6.94
CA GLY A 237 44.47 -11.91 -7.68
C GLY A 237 43.48 -11.44 -8.74
N ASN A 238 42.20 -11.84 -8.66
CA ASN A 238 41.15 -11.53 -9.65
C ASN A 238 41.35 -12.24 -11.00
N GLU A 239 41.97 -13.42 -11.04
CA GLU A 239 42.30 -14.17 -12.27
C GLU A 239 41.28 -15.26 -12.64
N LEU A 240 40.00 -15.05 -12.34
CA LEU A 240 38.95 -16.04 -12.62
C LEU A 240 38.88 -16.52 -14.09
N ALA A 241 39.35 -15.71 -15.05
CA ALA A 241 39.49 -16.13 -16.44
C ALA A 241 40.20 -17.49 -16.59
N SER A 242 41.25 -17.72 -15.79
CA SER A 242 42.01 -18.98 -15.79
C SER A 242 41.17 -20.21 -15.43
N HIS A 243 40.16 -20.06 -14.57
CA HIS A 243 39.22 -21.14 -14.23
C HIS A 243 38.42 -21.56 -15.46
N PHE A 244 37.81 -20.60 -16.14
CA PHE A 244 36.98 -20.88 -17.31
C PHE A 244 37.82 -21.37 -18.51
N GLU A 245 39.08 -20.94 -18.64
CA GLU A 245 40.01 -21.48 -19.64
C GLU A 245 40.37 -22.95 -19.36
N SER A 246 40.47 -23.33 -18.09
CA SER A 246 40.79 -24.70 -17.67
C SER A 246 39.57 -25.60 -17.44
N LEU A 247 38.35 -25.03 -17.39
CA LEU A 247 37.11 -25.75 -17.09
C LEU A 247 36.85 -26.89 -18.07
N GLU A 248 37.12 -26.71 -19.36
CA GLU A 248 37.02 -27.78 -20.36
C GLU A 248 37.94 -28.96 -20.00
N SER A 249 39.18 -28.68 -19.59
CA SER A 249 40.14 -29.73 -19.20
C SER A 249 39.67 -30.47 -17.94
N ASP A 250 39.19 -29.75 -16.94
CA ASP A 250 38.70 -30.33 -15.69
C ASP A 250 37.46 -31.19 -15.90
N VAL A 251 36.50 -30.70 -16.69
CA VAL A 251 35.32 -31.46 -17.09
C VAL A 251 35.72 -32.74 -17.83
N ASN A 252 36.66 -32.68 -18.76
CA ASN A 252 37.17 -33.85 -19.47
C ASN A 252 37.81 -34.89 -18.52
N LYS A 253 38.62 -34.46 -17.55
CA LYS A 253 39.23 -35.36 -16.54
C LYS A 253 38.17 -36.05 -15.68
N ILE A 254 37.19 -35.29 -15.19
CA ILE A 254 36.09 -35.81 -14.38
C ILE A 254 35.27 -36.83 -15.19
N TRP A 255 34.98 -36.51 -16.45
CA TRP A 255 34.26 -37.40 -17.37
C TRP A 255 35.00 -38.73 -17.59
N ASN A 256 36.32 -38.68 -17.82
CA ASN A 256 37.18 -39.87 -17.91
C ASN A 256 37.19 -40.68 -16.61
N ASP A 257 37.24 -40.01 -15.46
CA ASP A 257 37.24 -40.67 -14.16
C ASP A 257 35.89 -41.35 -13.85
N PHE A 258 34.75 -40.82 -14.29
CA PHE A 258 33.47 -41.53 -14.21
C PHE A 258 33.45 -42.80 -15.05
N LYS A 259 34.14 -42.83 -16.20
CA LYS A 259 34.31 -44.06 -16.99
C LYS A 259 35.16 -45.09 -16.25
N LYS A 260 36.25 -44.68 -15.61
CA LYS A 260 37.06 -45.56 -14.76
C LYS A 260 36.31 -46.04 -13.53
N ALA A 261 35.47 -45.19 -12.94
CA ALA A 261 34.60 -45.56 -11.83
C ALA A 261 33.55 -46.59 -12.27
N ASN A 262 32.98 -46.47 -13.48
CA ASN A 262 32.13 -47.50 -14.09
C ASN A 262 32.87 -48.83 -14.28
N GLU A 263 34.10 -48.80 -14.82
CA GLU A 263 34.94 -50.00 -14.94
C GLU A 263 35.16 -50.67 -13.58
N LEU A 264 35.52 -49.89 -12.55
CA LEU A 264 35.75 -50.41 -11.21
C LEU A 264 34.46 -50.99 -10.59
N ALA A 265 33.34 -50.28 -10.73
CA ALA A 265 32.05 -50.74 -10.24
C ALA A 265 31.62 -52.05 -10.91
N THR A 266 31.77 -52.15 -12.22
CA THR A 266 31.44 -53.35 -13.00
C THR A 266 32.29 -54.54 -12.59
N LEU A 267 33.60 -54.33 -12.43
CA LEU A 267 34.52 -55.40 -12.09
C LEU A 267 34.35 -55.91 -10.65
N ARG A 268 33.98 -55.04 -9.70
CA ARG A 268 34.10 -55.32 -8.26
C ARG A 268 32.77 -55.35 -7.50
N TYR A 269 31.74 -54.66 -7.97
CA TYR A 269 30.52 -54.42 -7.18
C TYR A 269 29.22 -54.90 -7.86
N ILE A 270 29.12 -54.93 -9.19
CA ILE A 270 27.84 -55.25 -9.88
C ILE A 270 27.37 -56.68 -9.63
N ALA A 271 28.26 -57.67 -9.76
CA ALA A 271 27.91 -59.09 -9.61
C ALA A 271 28.15 -59.65 -8.20
N ALA A 272 28.55 -58.81 -7.24
CA ALA A 272 29.20 -59.23 -6.00
C ALA A 272 28.33 -59.09 -4.73
N ASP A 273 27.02 -58.86 -4.86
CA ASP A 273 26.12 -58.60 -3.72
C ASP A 273 26.11 -59.72 -2.67
N ASP A 274 26.18 -60.98 -3.10
CA ASP A 274 26.15 -62.17 -2.23
C ASP A 274 27.54 -62.78 -1.93
N ILE A 275 28.63 -62.04 -2.18
CA ILE A 275 29.99 -62.61 -2.07
C ILE A 275 30.33 -63.05 -0.64
N LYS A 276 30.79 -64.30 -0.51
CA LYS A 276 31.27 -64.91 0.73
C LYS A 276 32.68 -65.46 0.55
N GLU A 277 33.45 -65.37 1.62
CA GLU A 277 34.76 -66.01 1.69
C GLU A 277 34.57 -67.48 2.06
N LEU A 278 34.98 -68.38 1.16
CA LEU A 278 34.84 -69.82 1.36
C LEU A 278 36.05 -70.38 2.11
N LYS A 279 35.80 -71.29 3.06
CA LYS A 279 36.84 -71.84 3.95
C LYS A 279 37.24 -73.25 3.56
N PHE A 280 38.35 -73.39 2.85
CA PHE A 280 38.88 -74.70 2.44
C PHE A 280 39.93 -75.30 3.40
N ARG A 281 40.22 -74.61 4.50
CA ARG A 281 41.22 -75.01 5.51
C ARG A 281 40.57 -75.31 6.86
N PRO A 282 39.81 -76.41 6.98
CA PRO A 282 39.19 -76.80 8.23
C PRO A 282 40.27 -77.25 9.24
N ASN A 283 39.91 -77.27 10.53
CA ASN A 283 40.81 -77.73 11.59
C ASN A 283 40.98 -79.26 11.55
N THR A 284 42.17 -79.73 11.19
CA THR A 284 42.47 -81.17 11.07
C THR A 284 43.31 -81.73 12.23
N LYS A 285 43.35 -81.04 13.38
CA LYS A 285 44.20 -81.43 14.51
C LYS A 285 43.66 -82.67 15.22
N VAL A 286 44.37 -83.77 15.03
CA VAL A 286 44.08 -85.09 15.64
C VAL A 286 44.93 -85.40 16.86
N ASP A 287 46.05 -84.71 17.05
CA ASP A 287 46.95 -84.96 18.17
C ASP A 287 46.33 -84.47 19.49
N MET A 288 46.35 -85.33 20.49
CA MET A 288 45.73 -85.11 21.81
C MET A 288 46.81 -84.98 22.90
N ASN A 289 46.63 -84.04 23.81
CA ASN A 289 47.40 -84.00 25.06
C ASN A 289 46.90 -85.05 26.07
N THR A 290 47.56 -85.17 27.23
CA THR A 290 47.21 -86.20 28.23
C THR A 290 45.79 -86.05 28.78
N ASP A 291 45.32 -84.82 28.98
CA ASP A 291 43.99 -84.52 29.53
C ASP A 291 42.90 -84.77 28.48
N GLU A 292 43.08 -84.30 27.25
CA GLU A 292 42.20 -84.55 26.09
C GLU A 292 42.07 -86.05 25.81
N LYS A 293 43.16 -86.83 25.95
CA LYS A 293 43.09 -88.29 25.80
C LYS A 293 42.17 -88.92 26.85
N LYS A 294 42.17 -88.42 28.09
CA LYS A 294 41.29 -88.92 29.14
C LYS A 294 39.84 -88.58 28.85
N GLU A 295 39.55 -87.32 28.50
CA GLU A 295 38.19 -86.88 28.13
C GLU A 295 37.61 -87.68 26.97
N VAL A 296 38.41 -87.96 25.93
CA VAL A 296 37.96 -88.78 24.79
C VAL A 296 37.71 -90.23 25.22
N LYS A 297 38.49 -90.80 26.14
CA LYS A 297 38.24 -92.14 26.69
C LYS A 297 36.93 -92.18 27.47
N ASP A 298 36.71 -91.21 28.35
CA ASP A 298 35.50 -91.05 29.15
C ASP A 298 34.24 -90.82 28.28
N SER A 299 34.39 -90.24 27.08
CA SER A 299 33.29 -90.08 26.12
C SER A 299 32.82 -91.39 25.47
N ILE A 300 33.61 -92.46 25.57
CA ILE A 300 33.33 -93.77 24.97
C ILE A 300 32.82 -94.75 26.02
N THR A 301 33.48 -94.84 27.17
CA THR A 301 33.13 -95.75 28.28
C THR A 301 33.75 -95.26 29.59
N SER A 302 33.24 -95.71 30.74
CA SER A 302 33.77 -95.34 32.06
C SER A 302 34.99 -96.17 32.46
N GLU A 303 35.89 -95.56 33.24
CA GLU A 303 37.06 -96.23 33.82
C GLU A 303 36.64 -97.17 34.97
N GLU A 304 36.91 -98.46 34.82
CA GLU A 304 36.64 -99.49 35.83
C GLU A 304 37.96 -100.20 36.18
N GLU A 305 38.34 -100.19 37.46
CA GLU A 305 39.59 -100.79 37.96
C GLU A 305 40.89 -100.29 37.27
N GLY A 306 40.91 -99.01 36.88
CA GLY A 306 42.08 -98.40 36.22
C GLY A 306 42.26 -98.81 34.76
N LYS A 307 41.22 -99.42 34.15
CA LYS A 307 41.18 -99.80 32.74
C LYS A 307 39.85 -99.39 32.13
N TYR A 308 39.85 -99.23 30.80
CA TYR A 308 38.64 -98.98 30.02
C TYR A 308 38.33 -100.24 29.22
N TYR A 309 37.06 -100.66 29.22
CA TYR A 309 36.61 -101.89 28.58
C TYR A 309 35.88 -101.64 27.25
N LEU A 310 36.14 -102.49 26.26
CA LEU A 310 35.53 -102.44 24.93
C LEU A 310 34.56 -103.62 24.74
N THR A 311 33.31 -103.32 24.39
CA THR A 311 32.27 -104.29 23.98
C THR A 311 32.17 -104.38 22.46
N GLN A 312 31.53 -105.44 21.95
CA GLN A 312 31.28 -105.59 20.51
C GLN A 312 30.41 -104.46 19.95
N ASP A 313 29.35 -104.07 20.65
CA ASP A 313 28.46 -102.98 20.22
C ASP A 313 29.21 -101.64 20.10
N ILE A 314 30.05 -101.29 21.09
CA ILE A 314 30.86 -100.05 21.07
C ILE A 314 31.86 -100.07 19.90
N TYR A 315 32.48 -101.24 19.64
CA TYR A 315 33.39 -101.39 18.51
C TYR A 315 32.67 -101.22 17.16
N ASP A 316 31.56 -101.91 16.95
CA ASP A 316 30.80 -101.88 15.70
C ASP A 316 30.22 -100.48 15.42
N ASP A 317 29.73 -99.77 16.45
CA ASP A 317 29.26 -98.40 16.32
C ASP A 317 30.38 -97.43 15.95
N LEU A 318 31.54 -97.49 16.63
CA LEU A 318 32.65 -96.59 16.34
C LEU A 318 33.25 -96.84 14.94
N ILE A 319 33.29 -98.09 14.47
CA ILE A 319 33.73 -98.44 13.11
C ILE A 319 32.75 -97.92 12.07
N ARG A 320 31.44 -98.10 12.31
CA ARG A 320 30.38 -97.58 11.44
C ARG A 320 30.41 -96.05 11.38
N GLU A 321 30.49 -95.38 12.52
CA GLU A 321 30.64 -93.92 12.61
C GLU A 321 31.87 -93.43 11.85
N PHE A 322 33.00 -94.13 11.96
CA PHE A 322 34.21 -93.79 11.22
C PHE A 322 34.00 -93.92 9.71
N ASP A 323 33.48 -95.06 9.24
CA ASP A 323 33.30 -95.32 7.81
C ASP A 323 32.28 -94.35 7.20
N GLU A 324 31.19 -94.04 7.91
CA GLU A 324 30.21 -93.02 7.50
C GLU A 324 30.83 -91.62 7.44
N ALA A 325 31.57 -91.20 8.47
CA ALA A 325 32.22 -89.89 8.51
C ALA A 325 33.31 -89.76 7.43
N TYR A 326 34.13 -90.80 7.25
CA TYR A 326 35.19 -90.86 6.25
C TYR A 326 34.64 -90.80 4.82
N GLN A 327 33.57 -91.56 4.53
CA GLN A 327 32.94 -91.53 3.20
C GLN A 327 32.31 -90.16 2.90
N LYS A 328 31.54 -89.58 3.83
CA LYS A 328 30.91 -88.27 3.65
C LYS A 328 31.95 -87.19 3.34
N VAL A 329 33.00 -87.07 4.15
CA VAL A 329 34.02 -86.03 3.97
C VAL A 329 34.86 -86.23 2.71
N THR A 330 35.19 -87.48 2.36
CA THR A 330 35.95 -87.79 1.14
C THR A 330 35.12 -87.47 -0.11
N GLN A 331 33.82 -87.78 -0.08
CA GLN A 331 32.90 -87.46 -1.17
C GLN A 331 32.74 -85.94 -1.34
N THR A 332 32.55 -85.19 -0.26
CA THR A 332 32.45 -83.72 -0.30
C THR A 332 33.75 -83.08 -0.82
N ALA A 333 34.92 -83.53 -0.34
CA ALA A 333 36.20 -83.03 -0.83
C ALA A 333 36.41 -83.32 -2.33
N GLN A 334 35.98 -84.50 -2.80
CA GLN A 334 36.02 -84.85 -4.23
C GLN A 334 35.04 -83.99 -5.05
N GLN A 335 33.84 -83.73 -4.55
CA GLN A 335 32.88 -82.84 -5.21
C GLN A 335 33.40 -81.40 -5.33
N ILE A 336 34.07 -80.90 -4.28
CA ILE A 336 34.76 -79.59 -4.32
C ILE A 336 35.81 -79.58 -5.43
N LEU A 337 36.64 -80.62 -5.51
CA LEU A 337 37.67 -80.77 -6.54
C LEU A 337 37.08 -80.74 -7.95
N ASP A 338 36.07 -81.58 -8.22
CA ASP A 338 35.50 -81.73 -9.55
C ASP A 338 34.76 -80.47 -10.02
N LYS A 339 34.17 -79.71 -9.09
CA LYS A 339 33.50 -78.43 -9.39
C LYS A 339 34.49 -77.27 -9.57
N MET A 340 35.60 -77.25 -8.83
CA MET A 340 36.61 -76.18 -8.94
C MET A 340 37.57 -76.36 -10.12
N ARG A 341 37.81 -77.61 -10.57
CA ARG A 341 38.73 -77.94 -11.67
C ARG A 341 38.43 -77.15 -12.96
N PRO A 342 37.21 -77.17 -13.55
CA PRO A 342 36.95 -76.48 -14.82
C PRO A 342 37.09 -74.95 -14.71
N ILE A 343 36.79 -74.37 -13.53
CA ILE A 343 36.93 -72.92 -13.30
C ILE A 343 38.40 -72.53 -13.27
N ASN A 344 39.23 -73.33 -12.60
CA ASN A 344 40.67 -73.06 -12.48
C ASN A 344 41.44 -73.23 -13.80
N GLU A 345 40.97 -74.12 -14.68
CA GLU A 345 41.55 -74.32 -16.03
C GLU A 345 41.30 -73.11 -16.95
N GLN A 346 40.20 -72.38 -16.72
CA GLN A 346 39.82 -71.18 -17.48
C GLN A 346 40.39 -69.88 -16.88
N LEU A 347 41.16 -69.96 -15.79
CA LEU A 347 41.75 -68.77 -15.17
C LEU A 347 42.76 -68.11 -16.12
N PRO A 348 42.70 -66.78 -16.29
CA PRO A 348 43.73 -66.03 -17.01
C PRO A 348 45.05 -66.00 -16.22
N THR A 349 46.03 -65.26 -16.73
CA THR A 349 47.29 -65.05 -16.02
C THR A 349 47.03 -64.36 -14.67
N ASP A 350 47.83 -64.68 -13.65
CA ASP A 350 47.58 -64.21 -12.28
C ASP A 350 47.53 -62.66 -12.15
N SER A 351 48.12 -61.92 -13.09
CA SER A 351 48.06 -60.46 -13.20
C SER A 351 46.74 -59.91 -13.76
N ASP A 352 46.00 -60.71 -14.54
CA ASP A 352 44.74 -60.34 -15.18
C ASP A 352 43.51 -61.00 -14.50
N VAL A 353 43.71 -61.81 -13.46
CA VAL A 353 42.58 -62.43 -12.75
C VAL A 353 41.75 -61.37 -12.02
N ASN A 354 40.45 -61.32 -12.35
CA ASN A 354 39.44 -60.65 -11.54
C ASN A 354 39.05 -61.58 -10.37
N GLU A 355 39.65 -61.31 -9.22
CA GLU A 355 39.49 -62.12 -8.00
C GLU A 355 38.06 -62.14 -7.46
N VAL A 356 37.27 -61.09 -7.70
CA VAL A 356 35.88 -60.98 -7.24
C VAL A 356 35.00 -61.93 -8.04
N ILE A 357 35.10 -61.88 -9.37
CA ILE A 357 34.32 -62.75 -10.26
C ILE A 357 34.76 -64.20 -10.08
N TYR A 358 36.06 -64.46 -9.93
CA TYR A 358 36.55 -65.80 -9.61
C TYR A 358 35.94 -66.33 -8.30
N ALA A 359 35.86 -65.51 -7.24
CA ALA A 359 35.22 -65.90 -5.99
C ALA A 359 33.73 -66.23 -6.17
N ILE A 360 33.00 -65.42 -6.95
CA ILE A 360 31.58 -65.62 -7.25
C ILE A 360 31.35 -66.92 -8.05
N GLU A 361 32.15 -67.18 -9.08
CA GLU A 361 32.02 -68.39 -9.90
C GLU A 361 32.31 -69.65 -9.08
N VAL A 362 33.34 -69.63 -8.22
CA VAL A 362 33.62 -70.73 -7.29
C VAL A 362 32.47 -70.92 -6.29
N GLN A 363 31.97 -69.84 -5.69
CA GLN A 363 30.83 -69.88 -4.77
C GLN A 363 29.57 -70.44 -5.42
N ARG A 364 29.26 -70.05 -6.67
CA ARG A 364 28.12 -70.56 -7.43
C ARG A 364 28.28 -72.04 -7.75
N ALA A 365 29.46 -72.47 -8.21
CA ALA A 365 29.71 -73.86 -8.57
C ALA A 365 29.61 -74.80 -7.36
N LEU A 366 30.04 -74.33 -6.18
CA LEU A 366 30.00 -75.07 -4.92
C LEU A 366 28.68 -74.97 -4.15
N ARG A 367 27.67 -74.26 -4.67
CA ARG A 367 26.37 -74.16 -4.02
C ARG A 367 25.50 -75.38 -4.33
N VAL A 368 25.08 -76.10 -3.29
CA VAL A 368 24.22 -77.29 -3.36
C VAL A 368 23.15 -77.19 -2.27
N GLY A 369 21.86 -77.33 -2.61
CA GLY A 369 20.78 -77.30 -1.61
C GLY A 369 20.66 -75.99 -0.81
N GLY A 370 21.16 -74.88 -1.33
CA GLY A 370 21.13 -73.56 -0.68
C GLY A 370 22.35 -73.21 0.17
N LYS A 371 23.21 -74.18 0.51
CA LYS A 371 24.49 -74.01 1.24
C LYS A 371 25.69 -74.24 0.31
N THR A 372 26.87 -73.81 0.73
CA THR A 372 28.13 -74.07 0.00
C THR A 372 28.84 -75.28 0.59
N LEU A 373 29.48 -76.08 -0.27
CA LEU A 373 30.14 -77.33 0.14
C LEU A 373 31.27 -77.14 1.18
N ASP A 374 31.80 -75.93 1.37
CA ASP A 374 32.79 -75.65 2.41
C ASP A 374 32.19 -75.64 3.83
N GLU A 375 30.93 -75.23 3.99
CA GLU A 375 30.20 -75.31 5.27
C GLU A 375 29.98 -76.78 5.68
N ASP A 376 29.64 -77.63 4.70
CA ASP A 376 29.49 -79.06 4.91
C ASP A 376 30.85 -79.72 5.20
N LEU A 377 31.91 -79.31 4.49
CA LEU A 377 33.27 -79.79 4.72
C LEU A 377 33.76 -79.48 6.13
N GLU A 378 33.56 -78.26 6.64
CA GLU A 378 33.97 -77.86 8.00
C GLU A 378 33.32 -78.76 9.06
N THR A 379 32.02 -79.03 8.90
CA THR A 379 31.27 -79.90 9.82
C THR A 379 31.75 -81.35 9.73
N GLN A 380 31.86 -81.89 8.51
CA GLN A 380 32.25 -83.29 8.29
C GLN A 380 33.71 -83.58 8.68
N VAL A 381 34.61 -82.60 8.54
CA VAL A 381 36.00 -82.74 9.01
C VAL A 381 36.04 -82.80 10.54
N LYS A 382 35.21 -82.02 11.23
CA LYS A 382 35.11 -82.07 12.70
C LYS A 382 34.68 -83.48 13.16
N ASP A 383 33.66 -84.05 12.53
CA ASP A 383 33.20 -85.41 12.83
C ASP A 383 34.30 -86.45 12.59
N LEU A 384 35.01 -86.36 11.45
CA LEU A 384 36.13 -87.27 11.16
C LEU A 384 37.29 -87.11 12.16
N VAL A 385 37.61 -85.88 12.60
CA VAL A 385 38.65 -85.63 13.61
C VAL A 385 38.26 -86.27 14.93
N GLU A 386 37.01 -86.09 15.38
CA GLU A 386 36.51 -86.65 16.64
C GLU A 386 36.57 -88.17 16.63
N ILE A 387 36.03 -88.81 15.59
CA ILE A 387 36.04 -90.28 15.51
C ILE A 387 37.47 -90.83 15.31
N THR A 388 38.35 -90.11 14.61
CA THR A 388 39.77 -90.50 14.50
C THR A 388 40.52 -90.42 15.84
N LYS A 389 40.15 -89.47 16.71
CA LYS A 389 40.65 -89.39 18.10
C LYS A 389 40.12 -90.56 18.93
N LYS A 390 38.84 -90.92 18.79
CA LYS A 390 38.27 -92.12 19.42
C LYS A 390 39.01 -93.40 18.98
N MET A 391 39.29 -93.56 17.68
CA MET A 391 40.10 -94.65 17.12
C MET A 391 41.54 -94.72 17.68
N GLU A 392 42.09 -93.60 18.15
CA GLU A 392 43.40 -93.56 18.79
C GLU A 392 43.38 -94.11 20.22
N VAL A 393 42.36 -93.75 21.01
CA VAL A 393 42.31 -94.12 22.43
C VAL A 393 41.77 -95.53 22.68
N ILE A 394 40.89 -96.05 21.82
CA ILE A 394 40.35 -97.42 21.96
C ILE A 394 41.42 -98.51 21.78
N GLN A 395 42.59 -98.17 21.22
CA GLN A 395 43.73 -99.09 21.17
C GLN A 395 44.26 -99.42 22.57
N ASP A 396 44.03 -98.56 23.56
CA ASP A 396 44.45 -98.77 24.94
C ASP A 396 43.41 -99.58 25.75
N PHE A 397 42.24 -99.91 25.17
CA PHE A 397 41.15 -100.57 25.89
C PHE A 397 41.37 -102.08 25.99
N THR A 398 40.81 -102.66 27.05
CA THR A 398 40.80 -104.12 27.31
C THR A 398 39.46 -104.68 26.84
N VAL A 399 39.44 -105.85 26.20
CA VAL A 399 38.17 -106.47 25.78
C VAL A 399 37.43 -106.98 27.01
N GLN A 400 36.14 -106.67 27.15
CA GLN A 400 35.33 -107.10 28.29
C GLN A 400 35.16 -108.64 28.29
N GLU A 401 35.16 -109.24 29.49
CA GLU A 401 35.09 -110.69 29.65
C GLU A 401 33.73 -111.23 29.15
N GLY A 402 33.76 -112.09 28.12
CA GLY A 402 32.56 -112.66 27.48
C GLY A 402 32.26 -112.15 26.07
N GLU A 403 32.92 -111.07 25.62
CA GLU A 403 32.74 -110.46 24.29
C GLU A 403 33.71 -111.06 23.24
N THR A 404 33.26 -111.26 22.00
CA THR A 404 34.08 -111.79 20.89
C THR A 404 34.26 -110.77 19.75
N LEU A 405 35.34 -110.01 19.79
CA LEU A 405 35.74 -109.12 18.70
C LEU A 405 36.47 -109.87 17.57
N PRO A 406 36.47 -109.36 16.31
CA PRO A 406 37.26 -109.93 15.22
C PRO A 406 38.76 -110.03 15.59
N SER A 407 39.44 -111.13 15.23
CA SER A 407 40.83 -111.38 15.62
C SER A 407 41.83 -110.28 15.21
N GLU A 408 41.47 -109.46 14.22
CA GLU A 408 42.30 -108.38 13.67
C GLU A 408 41.77 -106.97 13.99
N TRP A 409 40.85 -106.82 14.95
CA TRP A 409 40.19 -105.54 15.26
C TRP A 409 41.18 -104.39 15.55
N ARG A 410 42.30 -104.67 16.25
CA ARG A 410 43.36 -103.68 16.53
C ARG A 410 44.05 -103.20 15.25
N THR A 411 44.24 -104.10 14.28
CA THR A 411 44.81 -103.79 12.97
C THR A 411 43.85 -102.92 12.17
N GLN A 412 42.56 -103.27 12.15
CA GLN A 412 41.50 -102.53 11.45
C GLN A 412 41.32 -101.11 12.00
N VAL A 413 41.34 -100.92 13.32
CA VAL A 413 41.30 -99.60 13.98
C VAL A 413 42.53 -98.75 13.63
N LYS A 414 43.72 -99.37 13.64
CA LYS A 414 44.98 -98.70 13.30
C LYS A 414 45.01 -98.26 11.84
N GLU A 415 44.51 -99.09 10.93
CA GLU A 415 44.39 -98.78 9.50
C GLU A 415 43.43 -97.61 9.27
N ARG A 416 42.22 -97.65 9.83
CA ARG A 416 41.25 -96.55 9.76
C ARG A 416 41.79 -95.25 10.35
N ARG A 417 42.40 -95.29 11.53
CA ARG A 417 43.09 -94.13 12.11
C ARG A 417 44.16 -93.59 11.17
N THR A 418 44.97 -94.46 10.55
CA THR A 418 46.02 -94.05 9.61
C THR A 418 45.43 -93.40 8.36
N ASN A 419 44.35 -93.98 7.80
CA ASN A 419 43.64 -93.47 6.64
C ASN A 419 42.96 -92.12 6.92
N GLY A 420 42.31 -91.99 8.08
CA GLY A 420 41.72 -90.74 8.58
C GLY A 420 42.79 -89.66 8.76
N LYS A 421 43.90 -89.96 9.46
CA LYS A 421 45.02 -89.01 9.61
C LYS A 421 45.64 -88.62 8.27
N LYS A 422 45.79 -89.56 7.34
CA LYS A 422 46.36 -89.31 6.00
C LYS A 422 45.45 -88.40 5.18
N PHE A 423 44.15 -88.67 5.14
CA PHE A 423 43.17 -87.84 4.44
C PHE A 423 43.01 -86.44 5.07
N LEU A 424 42.94 -86.36 6.39
CA LEU A 424 42.91 -85.08 7.10
C LEU A 424 44.17 -84.25 6.79
N ARG A 425 45.34 -84.88 6.66
CA ARG A 425 46.57 -84.20 6.19
C ARG A 425 46.50 -83.75 4.74
N THR A 426 45.82 -84.47 3.84
CA THR A 426 45.65 -84.01 2.45
C THR A 426 44.88 -82.69 2.38
N LEU A 427 43.95 -82.43 3.31
CA LEU A 427 43.21 -81.17 3.37
C LEU A 427 44.04 -79.96 3.85
N THR A 428 45.17 -80.17 4.55
CA THR A 428 45.96 -79.07 5.15
C THR A 428 47.46 -79.02 4.82
N LEU A 429 48.17 -80.14 4.63
CA LEU A 429 49.65 -80.20 4.55
C LEU A 429 50.20 -81.00 3.34
N GLY A 430 49.38 -81.36 2.34
CA GLY A 430 49.78 -82.15 1.15
C GLY A 430 50.20 -81.34 -0.09
N ASN A 431 50.61 -82.04 -1.17
CA ASN A 431 50.83 -81.47 -2.52
C ASN A 431 49.89 -82.12 -3.57
N ASP A 432 48.70 -82.52 -3.13
CA ASP A 432 47.68 -83.11 -3.98
C ASP A 432 46.90 -82.05 -4.78
N GLU A 433 46.01 -82.52 -5.65
CA GLU A 433 45.23 -81.65 -6.53
C GLU A 433 44.27 -80.74 -5.73
N TYR A 434 43.69 -81.25 -4.63
CA TYR A 434 42.81 -80.48 -3.74
C TYR A 434 43.55 -79.27 -3.18
N GLN A 435 44.73 -79.50 -2.60
CA GLN A 435 45.62 -78.46 -2.08
C GLN A 435 45.94 -77.39 -3.10
N ARG A 436 46.29 -77.79 -4.33
CA ARG A 436 46.67 -76.85 -5.40
C ARG A 436 45.51 -75.92 -5.78
N LEU A 437 44.31 -76.46 -5.98
CA LEU A 437 43.13 -75.69 -6.37
C LEU A 437 42.66 -74.78 -5.22
N THR A 438 42.56 -75.30 -4.00
CA THR A 438 42.11 -74.51 -2.85
C THR A 438 43.13 -73.44 -2.45
N SER A 439 44.44 -73.72 -2.56
CA SER A 439 45.47 -72.71 -2.31
C SER A 439 45.42 -71.59 -3.33
N ARG A 440 45.10 -71.89 -4.60
CA ARG A 440 44.93 -70.86 -5.63
C ARG A 440 43.74 -69.95 -5.32
N TYR A 441 42.61 -70.51 -4.88
CA TYR A 441 41.49 -69.71 -4.33
C TYR A 441 41.92 -68.84 -3.15
N MET A 442 42.53 -69.44 -2.13
CA MET A 442 42.98 -68.69 -0.94
C MET A 442 43.97 -67.58 -1.31
N ASN A 443 44.90 -67.80 -2.24
CA ASN A 443 45.87 -66.77 -2.64
C ASN A 443 45.22 -65.61 -3.41
N LEU A 444 44.31 -65.91 -4.33
CA LEU A 444 43.70 -64.91 -5.20
C LEU A 444 42.55 -64.16 -4.52
N VAL A 445 41.79 -64.82 -3.65
CA VAL A 445 40.61 -64.23 -2.99
C VAL A 445 40.96 -63.76 -1.58
N SER A 446 41.33 -64.67 -0.67
CA SER A 446 41.66 -64.33 0.73
C SER A 446 42.96 -63.53 0.84
N GLY A 447 44.01 -63.93 0.12
CA GLY A 447 45.32 -63.30 0.16
C GLY A 447 45.33 -61.89 -0.42
N ARG A 448 44.39 -61.56 -1.31
CA ARG A 448 44.16 -60.20 -1.83
C ARG A 448 43.10 -59.42 -1.05
N ASP A 449 42.51 -60.04 -0.04
CA ASP A 449 41.43 -59.49 0.80
C ASP A 449 40.19 -59.07 0.00
N ALA A 450 39.86 -59.83 -1.06
CA ALA A 450 38.86 -59.44 -2.06
C ALA A 450 37.46 -59.22 -1.45
N VAL A 451 37.00 -60.14 -0.59
CA VAL A 451 35.66 -60.11 0.01
C VAL A 451 35.48 -58.90 0.93
N ASN A 452 36.47 -58.61 1.77
CA ASN A 452 36.40 -57.44 2.65
C ASN A 452 36.50 -56.14 1.87
N LYS A 453 37.34 -56.09 0.81
CA LYS A 453 37.40 -54.92 -0.07
C LYS A 453 36.10 -54.65 -0.81
N VAL A 454 35.36 -55.69 -1.22
CA VAL A 454 34.02 -55.55 -1.81
C VAL A 454 33.03 -55.01 -0.78
N LYS A 455 32.97 -55.62 0.41
CA LYS A 455 32.03 -55.26 1.47
C LYS A 455 32.26 -53.86 2.02
N ASN A 456 33.51 -53.45 2.16
CA ASN A 456 33.89 -52.14 2.71
C ASN A 456 34.12 -51.07 1.62
N ARG A 457 33.86 -51.38 0.34
CA ARG A 457 34.02 -50.48 -0.80
C ARG A 457 35.43 -49.84 -0.92
N THR A 458 36.49 -50.60 -0.61
CA THR A 458 37.86 -50.06 -0.52
C THR A 458 38.72 -50.23 -1.77
N TYR A 459 38.15 -50.75 -2.87
CA TYR A 459 38.87 -50.73 -4.15
C TYR A 459 39.03 -49.30 -4.66
N THR A 460 40.21 -49.03 -5.23
CA THR A 460 40.59 -47.70 -5.74
C THR A 460 40.84 -47.74 -7.25
N PHE A 461 40.80 -46.55 -7.87
CA PHE A 461 41.25 -46.32 -9.24
C PHE A 461 42.05 -45.01 -9.31
N ALA A 462 42.93 -44.90 -10.31
CA ALA A 462 43.73 -43.70 -10.54
C ALA A 462 42.87 -42.59 -11.17
N SER A 463 42.55 -41.56 -10.38
CA SER A 463 41.78 -40.39 -10.82
C SER A 463 42.69 -39.34 -11.45
N GLU A 464 42.38 -38.95 -12.69
CA GLU A 464 43.03 -37.83 -13.39
C GLU A 464 42.69 -36.48 -12.76
N TYR A 465 41.46 -36.32 -12.28
CA TYR A 465 41.00 -35.10 -11.63
C TYR A 465 41.63 -34.92 -10.24
N MET A 466 41.72 -36.00 -9.45
CA MET A 466 42.26 -35.95 -8.09
C MET A 466 43.78 -36.17 -8.03
N GLY A 467 44.40 -36.61 -9.12
CA GLY A 467 45.85 -36.85 -9.23
C GLY A 467 46.36 -37.99 -8.33
N THR A 468 45.48 -38.81 -7.77
CA THR A 468 45.78 -39.87 -6.79
C THR A 468 44.81 -41.04 -6.94
N ASP A 469 45.15 -42.18 -6.34
CA ASP A 469 44.26 -43.33 -6.26
C ASP A 469 43.17 -43.08 -5.22
N VAL A 470 41.90 -43.23 -5.62
CA VAL A 470 40.73 -42.90 -4.79
C VAL A 470 39.67 -43.99 -4.87
N THR A 471 38.86 -44.11 -3.81
CA THR A 471 37.65 -44.94 -3.86
C THR A 471 36.54 -44.23 -4.65
N ILE A 472 35.54 -44.99 -5.12
CA ILE A 472 34.37 -44.42 -5.81
C ILE A 472 33.67 -43.39 -4.92
N ASP A 473 33.57 -43.66 -3.62
CA ASP A 473 32.91 -42.78 -2.65
C ASP A 473 33.68 -41.46 -2.46
N GLN A 474 35.01 -41.51 -2.33
CA GLN A 474 35.82 -40.29 -2.23
C GLN A 474 35.71 -39.41 -3.49
N PHE A 475 35.72 -40.05 -4.67
CA PHE A 475 35.59 -39.36 -5.95
C PHE A 475 34.23 -38.69 -6.11
N THR A 476 33.13 -39.45 -5.92
CA THR A 476 31.75 -38.97 -6.09
C THR A 476 31.42 -37.84 -5.13
N ASN A 477 31.74 -37.98 -3.83
CA ASN A 477 31.55 -36.92 -2.83
C ASN A 477 32.22 -35.62 -3.26
N LYS A 478 33.49 -35.68 -3.70
CA LYS A 478 34.27 -34.48 -4.06
C LYS A 478 33.76 -33.82 -5.34
N VAL A 479 33.38 -34.61 -6.34
CA VAL A 479 32.84 -34.07 -7.60
C VAL A 479 31.45 -33.48 -7.40
N SER A 480 30.55 -34.16 -6.70
CA SER A 480 29.21 -33.68 -6.39
C SER A 480 29.24 -32.37 -5.60
N ASP A 481 30.09 -32.27 -4.58
CA ASP A 481 30.28 -31.04 -3.79
C ASP A 481 30.83 -29.88 -4.65
N ARG A 482 31.83 -30.15 -5.49
CA ARG A 482 32.37 -29.16 -6.46
C ARG A 482 31.28 -28.64 -7.38
N TYR A 483 30.56 -29.53 -8.08
CA TYR A 483 29.52 -29.15 -9.04
C TYR A 483 28.40 -28.36 -8.37
N SER A 484 27.94 -28.81 -7.21
CA SER A 484 26.87 -28.13 -6.46
C SER A 484 27.26 -26.72 -6.05
N LYS A 485 28.47 -26.53 -5.51
CA LYS A 485 28.99 -25.21 -5.13
C LYS A 485 29.20 -24.32 -6.34
N GLU A 486 29.79 -24.86 -7.40
CA GLU A 486 30.08 -24.12 -8.64
C GLU A 486 28.79 -23.61 -9.29
N ILE A 487 27.79 -24.47 -9.48
CA ILE A 487 26.48 -24.10 -10.02
C ILE A 487 25.79 -23.05 -9.12
N SER A 488 25.89 -23.19 -7.80
CA SER A 488 25.32 -22.22 -6.85
C SER A 488 25.96 -20.83 -7.00
N TYR A 489 27.30 -20.75 -7.03
CA TYR A 489 28.00 -19.48 -7.21
C TYR A 489 27.70 -18.83 -8.57
N LEU A 490 27.72 -19.61 -9.65
CA LEU A 490 27.34 -19.13 -10.98
C LEU A 490 25.92 -18.57 -11.00
N THR A 491 24.97 -19.25 -10.35
CA THR A 491 23.57 -18.79 -10.24
C THR A 491 23.47 -17.45 -9.52
N THR A 492 24.14 -17.29 -8.38
CA THR A 492 24.15 -16.03 -7.62
C THR A 492 24.77 -14.89 -8.42
N MET A 493 25.91 -15.15 -9.07
CA MET A 493 26.59 -14.17 -9.93
C MET A 493 25.71 -13.69 -11.09
N ILE A 494 25.09 -14.63 -11.82
CA ILE A 494 24.13 -14.32 -12.90
C ILE A 494 22.96 -13.48 -12.37
N GLY A 495 22.41 -13.85 -11.21
CA GLY A 495 21.32 -13.12 -10.56
C GLY A 495 21.66 -11.66 -10.29
N TYR A 496 22.83 -11.39 -9.70
CA TYR A 496 23.30 -10.03 -9.42
C TYR A 496 23.49 -9.19 -10.69
N LEU A 497 24.12 -9.77 -11.72
CA LEU A 497 24.34 -9.06 -12.98
C LEU A 497 23.03 -8.75 -13.71
N ASN A 498 22.10 -9.70 -13.76
CA ASN A 498 20.82 -9.52 -14.43
C ASN A 498 19.97 -8.42 -13.76
N VAL A 499 19.92 -8.37 -12.42
CA VAL A 499 19.19 -7.31 -11.71
C VAL A 499 19.80 -5.92 -11.96
N VAL A 500 21.12 -5.82 -12.09
CA VAL A 500 21.76 -4.55 -12.50
C VAL A 500 21.38 -4.17 -13.94
N ILE A 501 21.42 -5.12 -14.88
CA ILE A 501 21.15 -4.87 -16.31
C ILE A 501 19.69 -4.48 -16.55
N ASP A 502 18.75 -5.22 -15.97
CA ASP A 502 17.33 -5.13 -16.28
C ASP A 502 16.50 -4.37 -15.25
N GLY A 503 17.05 -4.13 -14.06
CA GLY A 503 16.35 -3.55 -12.91
C GLY A 503 15.52 -4.59 -12.15
N GLY A 504 14.93 -4.17 -11.04
CA GLY A 504 14.07 -5.00 -10.20
C GLY A 504 14.55 -5.12 -8.76
N ASN A 505 13.90 -6.01 -8.00
CA ASN A 505 14.16 -6.18 -6.58
C ASN A 505 15.10 -7.34 -6.31
N ILE A 506 16.03 -7.14 -5.37
CA ILE A 506 16.90 -8.20 -4.88
C ILE A 506 17.06 -8.12 -3.37
N GLU A 507 17.16 -9.28 -2.73
CA GLU A 507 17.49 -9.39 -1.31
C GLU A 507 18.98 -9.75 -1.17
N ILE A 508 19.72 -8.92 -0.44
CA ILE A 508 21.14 -9.11 -0.15
C ILE A 508 21.34 -8.96 1.34
N ASP A 509 21.95 -9.96 1.99
CA ASP A 509 22.20 -9.98 3.44
C ASP A 509 20.94 -9.67 4.29
N GLY A 510 19.76 -10.10 3.82
CA GLY A 510 18.47 -9.87 4.49
C GLY A 510 17.86 -8.47 4.28
N LYS A 511 18.43 -7.66 3.37
CA LYS A 511 17.94 -6.31 3.02
C LYS A 511 17.45 -6.27 1.57
N TYR A 512 16.28 -5.68 1.36
CA TYR A 512 15.73 -5.47 0.01
C TYR A 512 16.36 -4.24 -0.65
N LYS A 513 16.73 -4.39 -1.92
CA LYS A 513 17.20 -3.34 -2.82
C LYS A 513 16.33 -3.28 -4.05
N ASP A 514 15.83 -2.08 -4.34
CA ASP A 514 15.15 -1.76 -5.60
C ASP A 514 16.15 -1.09 -6.54
N LEU A 515 16.37 -1.73 -7.69
CA LEU A 515 17.30 -1.27 -8.71
C LEU A 515 16.54 -0.68 -9.89
N THR A 516 16.90 0.55 -10.22
CA THR A 516 16.57 1.12 -11.52
C THR A 516 17.39 0.40 -12.58
N LYS A 517 16.76 0.04 -13.70
CA LYS A 517 17.44 -0.52 -14.86
C LYS A 517 18.65 0.34 -15.23
N LEU A 518 19.81 -0.27 -15.47
CA LEU A 518 21.06 0.47 -15.71
C LEU A 518 20.92 1.61 -16.72
N GLN A 519 20.22 1.36 -17.83
CA GLN A 519 20.00 2.34 -18.90
C GLN A 519 19.08 3.50 -18.49
N ASP A 520 18.20 3.29 -17.52
CA ASP A 520 17.27 4.29 -17.01
C ASP A 520 17.93 5.24 -15.98
N LEU A 521 19.16 4.95 -15.52
CA LEU A 521 19.95 5.92 -14.75
C LEU A 521 20.13 7.24 -15.49
N ARG A 522 20.20 7.20 -16.83
CA ARG A 522 20.28 8.43 -17.64
C ARG A 522 19.02 9.29 -17.50
N LYS A 523 17.85 8.68 -17.40
CA LYS A 523 16.58 9.40 -17.22
C LYS A 523 16.54 10.13 -15.88
N LEU A 524 17.07 9.49 -14.82
CA LEU A 524 17.18 10.11 -13.50
C LEU A 524 18.17 11.28 -13.50
N VAL A 525 19.28 11.18 -14.25
CA VAL A 525 20.20 12.32 -14.47
C VAL A 525 19.49 13.45 -15.19
N ASP A 526 18.75 13.17 -16.27
CA ASP A 526 18.03 14.19 -17.02
C ASP A 526 16.92 14.84 -16.16
N GLU A 527 16.23 14.08 -15.29
CA GLU A 527 15.24 14.60 -14.32
C GLU A 527 15.91 15.50 -13.27
N TYR A 528 17.04 15.07 -12.70
CA TYR A 528 17.83 15.87 -11.76
C TYR A 528 18.30 17.21 -12.38
N VAL A 529 18.85 17.17 -13.60
CA VAL A 529 19.26 18.39 -14.31
C VAL A 529 18.06 19.28 -14.64
N SER A 530 16.95 18.68 -15.09
CA SER A 530 15.73 19.42 -15.43
C SER A 530 15.13 20.13 -14.21
N THR A 531 15.08 19.46 -13.07
CA THR A 531 14.54 20.03 -11.82
C THR A 531 15.45 21.11 -11.24
N LYS A 532 16.78 20.95 -11.36
CA LYS A 532 17.76 21.99 -11.02
C LYS A 532 17.58 23.25 -11.88
N ASN A 533 17.37 23.08 -13.18
CA ASN A 533 17.12 24.18 -14.10
C ASN A 533 15.76 24.85 -13.82
N ASP A 534 14.70 24.08 -13.56
CA ASP A 534 13.38 24.63 -13.18
C ASP A 534 13.46 25.47 -11.90
N TRP A 535 14.20 25.02 -10.88
CA TRP A 535 14.46 25.81 -9.67
C TRP A 535 15.20 27.11 -9.99
N SER A 536 16.24 27.04 -10.83
CA SER A 536 16.98 28.22 -11.29
C SER A 536 16.09 29.19 -12.06
N ASP A 537 15.31 28.73 -13.03
CA ASP A 537 14.48 29.58 -13.87
C ASP A 537 13.38 30.28 -13.06
N LYS A 538 12.76 29.57 -12.11
CA LYS A 538 11.74 30.14 -11.21
C LYS A 538 12.34 31.18 -10.25
N ALA A 539 13.53 30.91 -9.69
CA ALA A 539 14.22 31.88 -8.84
C ALA A 539 14.58 33.16 -9.62
N HIS A 540 15.07 33.04 -10.86
CA HIS A 540 15.35 34.19 -11.73
C HIS A 540 14.09 34.90 -12.25
N GLY A 541 12.93 34.23 -12.24
CA GLY A 541 11.63 34.79 -12.59
C GLY A 541 11.09 35.82 -11.59
N ILE A 542 11.64 35.84 -10.36
CA ILE A 542 11.24 36.76 -9.27
C ILE A 542 12.42 37.63 -8.77
N PRO A 543 13.12 38.38 -9.64
CA PRO A 543 14.37 39.05 -9.28
C PRO A 543 14.20 40.20 -8.26
N GLY A 544 12.97 40.69 -8.07
CA GLY A 544 12.62 41.70 -7.05
C GLY A 544 12.40 41.10 -5.65
N ASN A 545 12.20 39.79 -5.55
CA ASN A 545 11.87 39.10 -4.31
C ASN A 545 13.15 38.75 -3.52
N PRO A 546 13.24 39.05 -2.21
CA PRO A 546 14.43 38.76 -1.41
C PRO A 546 14.75 37.25 -1.31
N HIS A 547 13.74 36.39 -1.25
CA HIS A 547 13.91 34.94 -1.13
C HIS A 547 14.38 34.30 -2.45
N GLY A 548 13.88 34.81 -3.58
CA GLY A 548 14.40 34.42 -4.91
C GLY A 548 15.88 34.73 -5.07
N LYS A 549 16.36 35.87 -4.54
CA LYS A 549 17.79 36.22 -4.57
C LYS A 549 18.66 35.29 -3.72
N GLU A 550 18.16 34.86 -2.56
CA GLU A 550 18.86 33.88 -1.72
C GLU A 550 19.06 32.56 -2.47
N ASP A 551 18.03 32.05 -3.15
CA ASP A 551 18.13 30.84 -3.97
C ASP A 551 19.06 31.00 -5.17
N ILE A 552 19.04 32.17 -5.85
CA ILE A 552 20.02 32.47 -6.92
C ILE A 552 21.45 32.38 -6.38
N ASN A 553 21.73 32.99 -5.23
CA ASN A 553 23.06 32.94 -4.61
C ASN A 553 23.46 31.50 -4.23
N GLU A 554 22.53 30.67 -3.76
CA GLU A 554 22.76 29.26 -3.45
C GLU A 554 23.11 28.48 -4.73
N ILE A 555 22.33 28.64 -5.80
CA ILE A 555 22.56 27.99 -7.10
C ILE A 555 23.92 28.41 -7.70
N GLU A 556 24.25 29.70 -7.63
CA GLU A 556 25.56 30.20 -8.07
C GLU A 556 26.70 29.64 -7.20
N GLY A 557 26.47 29.51 -5.88
CA GLY A 557 27.36 28.85 -4.95
C GLY A 557 27.63 27.39 -5.30
N ILE A 558 26.58 26.63 -5.62
CA ILE A 558 26.69 25.24 -6.10
C ILE A 558 27.52 25.18 -7.38
N LYS A 559 27.20 26.00 -8.39
CA LYS A 559 27.95 26.07 -9.67
C LYS A 559 29.42 26.45 -9.46
N LYS A 560 29.72 27.28 -8.45
CA LYS A 560 31.07 27.67 -8.09
C LYS A 560 31.82 26.52 -7.40
N ASN A 561 31.20 25.85 -6.44
CA ASN A 561 31.78 24.71 -5.72
C ASN A 561 32.09 23.54 -6.66
N GLU A 562 31.18 23.23 -7.59
CA GLU A 562 31.37 22.23 -8.65
C GLU A 562 32.64 22.48 -9.49
N LYS A 563 33.05 23.74 -9.68
CA LYS A 563 34.21 24.11 -10.51
C LYS A 563 35.49 24.32 -9.71
N LEU A 564 35.39 24.88 -8.51
CA LEU A 564 36.55 25.37 -7.75
C LEU A 564 36.91 24.52 -6.53
N SER A 565 36.03 23.62 -6.08
CA SER A 565 36.23 22.78 -4.89
C SER A 565 36.00 21.29 -5.21
N PRO A 566 37.00 20.57 -5.76
CA PRO A 566 36.84 19.18 -6.22
C PRO A 566 36.37 18.21 -5.14
N ASP A 567 36.71 18.48 -3.88
CA ASP A 567 36.35 17.64 -2.74
C ASP A 567 34.97 17.98 -2.14
N SER A 568 34.29 19.02 -2.65
CA SER A 568 32.95 19.39 -2.17
C SER A 568 31.91 18.33 -2.56
N PRO A 569 30.86 18.10 -1.73
CA PRO A 569 29.78 17.18 -2.07
C PRO A 569 29.15 17.48 -3.44
N GLU A 570 28.96 18.75 -3.77
CA GLU A 570 28.38 19.19 -5.05
C GLU A 570 29.28 18.79 -6.23
N ALA A 571 30.61 18.95 -6.10
CA ALA A 571 31.55 18.53 -7.14
C ALA A 571 31.59 17.01 -7.31
N GLN A 572 31.48 16.25 -6.22
CA GLN A 572 31.44 14.79 -6.28
C GLN A 572 30.16 14.28 -6.94
N ILE A 573 28.99 14.84 -6.59
CA ILE A 573 27.71 14.53 -7.23
C ILE A 573 27.77 14.90 -8.73
N ALA A 574 28.29 16.07 -9.07
CA ALA A 574 28.46 16.47 -10.47
C ALA A 574 29.45 15.58 -11.24
N LYS A 575 30.48 15.01 -10.58
CA LYS A 575 31.38 14.02 -11.20
C LYS A 575 30.61 12.74 -11.53
N LEU A 576 29.77 12.25 -10.62
CA LEU A 576 28.91 11.08 -10.84
C LEU A 576 27.93 11.32 -11.98
N GLU A 577 27.19 12.43 -11.94
CA GLU A 577 26.25 12.85 -13.00
C GLU A 577 26.92 12.85 -14.38
N LYS A 578 28.08 13.50 -14.51
CA LYS A 578 28.83 13.60 -15.78
C LYS A 578 29.41 12.26 -16.24
N SER A 579 29.61 11.30 -15.34
CA SER A 579 30.09 9.95 -15.67
C SER A 579 29.00 9.05 -16.24
N ILE A 580 27.72 9.37 -16.01
CA ILE A 580 26.56 8.61 -16.50
C ILE A 580 26.19 9.10 -17.91
N THR A 581 27.04 8.74 -18.87
CA THR A 581 26.79 8.97 -20.30
C THR A 581 26.17 7.74 -20.95
N ILE A 582 25.51 7.91 -22.10
CA ILE A 582 24.92 6.80 -22.86
C ILE A 582 26.02 5.80 -23.26
N GLU A 583 27.21 6.30 -23.63
CA GLU A 583 28.37 5.50 -24.00
C GLU A 583 28.85 4.65 -22.82
N ALA A 584 29.07 5.25 -21.64
CA ALA A 584 29.53 4.54 -20.45
C ALA A 584 28.52 3.50 -19.95
N LEU A 585 27.22 3.82 -20.04
CA LEU A 585 26.14 2.89 -19.71
C LEU A 585 26.06 1.71 -20.68
N ASN A 586 26.18 1.98 -21.98
CA ASN A 586 26.17 0.93 -23.01
C ASN A 586 27.38 0.01 -22.87
N GLU A 587 28.55 0.58 -22.62
CA GLU A 587 29.76 -0.19 -22.43
C GLU A 587 29.68 -1.09 -21.20
N LEU A 588 29.29 -0.55 -20.04
CA LEU A 588 29.09 -1.35 -18.84
C LEU A 588 28.04 -2.44 -19.10
N LYS A 589 26.89 -2.09 -19.69
CA LYS A 589 25.84 -3.07 -20.01
C LYS A 589 26.35 -4.20 -20.90
N GLN A 590 27.05 -3.88 -21.99
CA GLN A 590 27.62 -4.89 -22.89
C GLN A 590 28.60 -5.81 -22.15
N ARG A 591 29.49 -5.22 -21.35
CA ARG A 591 30.44 -5.99 -20.54
C ARG A 591 29.74 -6.96 -19.60
N LEU A 592 28.73 -6.50 -18.86
CA LEU A 592 27.94 -7.34 -17.96
C LEU A 592 27.16 -8.43 -18.71
N GLN A 593 26.57 -8.11 -19.87
CA GLN A 593 25.83 -9.08 -20.69
C GLN A 593 26.74 -10.20 -21.24
N HIS A 594 27.95 -9.85 -21.68
CA HIS A 594 28.93 -10.84 -22.14
C HIS A 594 29.41 -11.73 -20.98
N SER A 595 29.61 -11.17 -19.79
CA SER A 595 29.91 -11.95 -18.59
C SER A 595 28.75 -12.86 -18.19
N VAL A 596 27.49 -12.39 -18.23
CA VAL A 596 26.31 -13.24 -18.01
C VAL A 596 26.29 -14.40 -19.00
N SER A 597 26.53 -14.15 -20.29
CA SER A 597 26.57 -15.23 -21.31
C SER A 597 27.62 -16.28 -20.97
N LEU A 598 28.84 -15.88 -20.63
CA LEU A 598 29.91 -16.80 -20.24
C LEU A 598 29.51 -17.64 -19.00
N LEU A 599 28.99 -16.98 -17.97
CA LEU A 599 28.56 -17.65 -16.73
C LEU A 599 27.40 -18.62 -16.98
N GLU A 600 26.43 -18.24 -17.82
CA GLU A 600 25.32 -19.10 -18.22
C GLU A 600 25.78 -20.32 -19.01
N ASP A 601 26.72 -20.14 -19.94
CA ASP A 601 27.24 -21.23 -20.77
C ASP A 601 28.03 -22.23 -19.91
N ALA A 602 28.85 -21.75 -18.98
CA ALA A 602 29.52 -22.59 -17.99
C ALA A 602 28.53 -23.33 -17.09
N LYS A 603 27.53 -22.61 -16.56
CA LYS A 603 26.49 -23.20 -15.70
C LYS A 603 25.72 -24.30 -16.44
N LYS A 604 25.22 -24.02 -17.64
CA LYS A 604 24.50 -24.98 -18.49
C LYS A 604 25.37 -26.19 -18.81
N ALA A 605 26.67 -25.99 -19.04
CA ALA A 605 27.58 -27.09 -19.32
C ALA A 605 27.81 -28.00 -18.11
N LEU A 606 27.79 -27.46 -16.89
CA LEU A 606 27.86 -28.25 -15.65
C LEU A 606 26.54 -28.98 -15.37
N GLU A 607 25.40 -28.29 -15.48
CA GLU A 607 24.06 -28.84 -15.23
C GLU A 607 23.69 -29.99 -16.20
N LYS A 608 24.19 -29.94 -17.44
CA LYS A 608 23.93 -30.99 -18.44
C LYS A 608 24.65 -32.31 -18.15
N GLN A 609 25.67 -32.32 -17.30
CA GLN A 609 26.44 -33.52 -17.04
C GLN A 609 25.70 -34.47 -16.13
N THR A 610 25.54 -35.70 -16.59
CA THR A 610 24.80 -36.74 -15.88
C THR A 610 25.54 -38.07 -15.91
N TYR A 611 25.33 -38.86 -14.85
CA TYR A 611 25.74 -40.25 -14.76
C TYR A 611 24.51 -41.14 -14.51
N GLY A 612 24.25 -42.08 -15.42
CA GLY A 612 23.06 -42.93 -15.37
C GLY A 612 21.74 -42.14 -15.35
N GLY A 613 21.72 -40.98 -16.01
CA GLY A 613 20.58 -40.06 -16.06
C GLY A 613 20.43 -39.14 -14.85
N LEU A 614 21.32 -39.22 -13.84
CA LEU A 614 21.30 -38.34 -12.67
C LEU A 614 22.37 -37.24 -12.81
N PRO A 615 22.08 -35.95 -12.51
CA PRO A 615 23.08 -34.88 -12.53
C PRO A 615 24.30 -35.18 -11.67
N LEU A 616 25.51 -34.80 -12.12
CA LEU A 616 26.74 -35.08 -11.36
C LEU A 616 26.76 -34.41 -9.98
N SER A 617 26.06 -33.28 -9.81
CA SER A 617 25.85 -32.65 -8.50
C SER A 617 25.07 -33.54 -7.52
N GLU A 618 24.29 -34.51 -8.00
CA GLU A 618 23.47 -35.41 -7.17
C GLU A 618 24.09 -36.81 -6.98
N VAL A 619 25.13 -37.16 -7.75
CA VAL A 619 25.88 -38.42 -7.60
C VAL A 619 26.88 -38.25 -6.46
N SER A 620 26.35 -38.14 -5.24
CA SER A 620 27.09 -37.74 -4.05
C SER A 620 27.82 -38.88 -3.35
N THR A 621 27.41 -40.14 -3.54
CA THR A 621 28.02 -41.28 -2.85
C THR A 621 28.42 -42.38 -3.82
N GLY A 622 29.35 -43.23 -3.37
CA GLY A 622 29.75 -44.40 -4.14
C GLY A 622 28.59 -45.37 -4.40
N GLU A 623 27.64 -45.47 -3.47
CA GLU A 623 26.49 -46.35 -3.62
C GLU A 623 25.52 -45.83 -4.70
N ILE A 624 25.26 -44.51 -4.75
CA ILE A 624 24.45 -43.92 -5.83
C ILE A 624 25.08 -44.24 -7.19
N LEU A 625 26.41 -44.07 -7.32
CA LEU A 625 27.09 -44.42 -8.57
C LEU A 625 26.88 -45.90 -8.91
N ILE A 626 27.14 -46.81 -7.96
CA ILE A 626 26.99 -48.26 -8.17
C ILE A 626 25.56 -48.63 -8.57
N GLU A 627 24.53 -48.07 -7.91
CA GLU A 627 23.13 -48.29 -8.24
C GLU A 627 22.80 -47.81 -9.66
N ARG A 628 23.28 -46.61 -10.04
CA ARG A 628 23.12 -46.09 -11.40
C ARG A 628 23.83 -46.97 -12.41
N THR A 629 25.02 -47.47 -12.11
CA THR A 629 25.70 -48.44 -12.97
C THR A 629 24.90 -49.73 -13.13
N LYS A 630 24.40 -50.31 -12.02
CA LYS A 630 23.57 -51.54 -12.03
C LYS A 630 22.29 -51.39 -12.83
N SER A 631 21.73 -50.18 -12.92
CA SER A 631 20.52 -49.92 -13.71
C SER A 631 20.73 -50.03 -15.23
N VAL A 632 21.98 -49.95 -15.69
CA VAL A 632 22.34 -49.96 -17.13
C VAL A 632 23.19 -51.19 -17.49
N VAL A 633 24.16 -51.55 -16.63
CA VAL A 633 25.11 -52.65 -16.86
C VAL A 633 24.57 -53.91 -16.19
N PRO A 634 24.30 -54.99 -16.94
CA PRO A 634 23.77 -56.22 -16.37
C PRO A 634 24.82 -56.97 -15.56
N ALA A 635 24.39 -57.65 -14.49
CA ALA A 635 25.23 -58.52 -13.66
C ALA A 635 25.54 -59.88 -14.32
N ASP A 636 25.96 -59.87 -15.58
CA ASP A 636 26.28 -61.06 -16.36
C ASP A 636 27.78 -61.42 -16.23
N THR A 637 28.07 -62.39 -15.36
CA THR A 637 29.45 -62.84 -15.13
C THR A 637 30.06 -63.58 -16.33
N SER A 638 29.25 -64.04 -17.30
CA SER A 638 29.75 -64.60 -18.56
C SER A 638 30.37 -63.53 -19.46
N GLN A 639 29.98 -62.26 -19.29
CA GLN A 639 30.51 -61.12 -20.05
C GLN A 639 31.55 -60.33 -19.26
N ILE A 640 31.38 -60.17 -17.95
CA ILE A 640 32.38 -59.54 -17.08
C ILE A 640 33.64 -60.43 -17.00
N THR A 641 33.45 -61.76 -16.97
CA THR A 641 34.48 -62.82 -16.95
C THR A 641 35.46 -62.74 -15.76
N MET A 642 36.32 -63.77 -15.65
CA MET A 642 37.43 -63.79 -14.69
C MET A 642 38.66 -63.00 -15.16
N SER A 643 38.61 -62.33 -16.32
CA SER A 643 39.67 -61.46 -16.86
C SER A 643 39.34 -60.00 -16.60
N ILE A 644 40.27 -59.27 -15.96
CA ILE A 644 40.14 -57.82 -15.72
C ILE A 644 40.03 -57.10 -17.05
N GLN A 645 40.87 -57.43 -18.02
CA GLN A 645 40.88 -56.76 -19.32
C GLN A 645 39.56 -56.95 -20.08
N SER A 646 39.00 -58.15 -20.06
CA SER A 646 37.72 -58.44 -20.71
C SER A 646 36.57 -57.72 -20.02
N GLY A 647 36.55 -57.71 -18.68
CA GLY A 647 35.55 -56.98 -17.91
C GLY A 647 35.61 -55.46 -18.09
N LYS A 648 36.81 -54.88 -18.28
CA LYS A 648 36.96 -53.46 -18.66
C LYS A 648 36.35 -53.17 -20.03
N ASN A 649 36.61 -54.01 -21.02
CA ASN A 649 36.02 -53.85 -22.36
C ASN A 649 34.49 -53.93 -22.32
N PHE A 650 33.94 -54.84 -21.51
CA PHE A 650 32.51 -54.95 -21.29
C PHE A 650 31.93 -53.68 -20.65
N ALA A 651 32.52 -53.19 -19.54
CA ALA A 651 32.12 -51.96 -18.88
C ALA A 651 32.18 -50.75 -19.84
N ALA A 652 33.24 -50.68 -20.67
CA ALA A 652 33.45 -49.59 -21.60
C ALA A 652 32.34 -49.46 -22.65
N SER A 653 31.69 -50.56 -23.04
CA SER A 653 30.57 -50.54 -23.99
C SER A 653 29.34 -49.78 -23.49
N TYR A 654 29.21 -49.58 -22.17
CA TYR A 654 28.11 -48.84 -21.54
C TYR A 654 28.46 -47.40 -21.18
N ASN A 655 29.72 -46.98 -21.33
CA ASN A 655 30.18 -45.64 -20.97
C ASN A 655 29.37 -44.54 -21.67
N ASP A 656 29.07 -44.70 -22.95
CA ASP A 656 28.30 -43.71 -23.74
C ASP A 656 26.83 -43.63 -23.33
N THR A 657 26.31 -44.63 -22.61
CA THR A 657 24.95 -44.63 -22.05
C THR A 657 24.95 -44.00 -20.66
N LEU A 658 25.94 -44.34 -19.84
CA LEU A 658 26.05 -43.87 -18.46
C LEU A 658 26.49 -42.42 -18.38
N VAL A 659 27.53 -42.02 -19.11
CA VAL A 659 28.11 -40.69 -19.00
C VAL A 659 27.61 -39.81 -20.15
N LYS A 660 26.83 -38.78 -19.81
CA LYS A 660 26.27 -37.82 -20.76
C LYS A 660 26.60 -36.38 -20.33
N PRO A 661 26.69 -35.41 -21.26
CA PRO A 661 26.60 -35.57 -22.71
C PRO A 661 27.88 -36.18 -23.31
N GLY A 662 27.87 -36.41 -24.63
CA GLY A 662 29.08 -36.89 -25.32
C GLY A 662 30.19 -35.84 -25.34
N GLN A 663 31.43 -36.26 -25.59
CA GLN A 663 32.62 -35.40 -25.49
C GLN A 663 32.56 -34.11 -26.33
N ASN A 664 31.87 -34.12 -27.48
CA ASN A 664 31.73 -32.96 -28.37
C ASN A 664 30.78 -31.86 -27.84
N GLU A 665 30.01 -32.17 -26.80
CA GLU A 665 29.03 -31.28 -26.16
C GLU A 665 29.49 -30.76 -24.79
N LEU A 666 30.76 -31.03 -24.42
CA LEU A 666 31.37 -30.47 -23.22
C LEU A 666 31.59 -28.96 -23.37
N TYR A 667 31.79 -28.28 -22.25
CA TYR A 667 32.12 -26.87 -22.23
C TYR A 667 33.34 -26.62 -23.13
N LYS A 668 33.21 -25.73 -24.11
CA LYS A 668 34.30 -25.34 -25.00
C LYS A 668 35.02 -24.14 -24.42
N ASN A 669 36.34 -24.12 -24.51
CA ASN A 669 37.12 -22.97 -24.11
C ASN A 669 36.65 -21.70 -24.86
N HIS A 670 36.47 -20.62 -24.12
CA HIS A 670 36.11 -19.31 -24.64
C HIS A 670 37.34 -18.40 -24.55
N ASP A 671 37.52 -17.51 -25.52
CA ASP A 671 38.49 -16.42 -25.37
C ASP A 671 37.97 -15.46 -24.29
N ILE A 672 38.69 -15.34 -23.18
CA ILE A 672 38.30 -14.52 -22.04
C ILE A 672 39.20 -13.30 -21.96
N SER A 673 38.64 -12.15 -22.33
CA SER A 673 39.40 -10.90 -22.35
C SER A 673 38.75 -9.81 -21.51
N ARG A 674 39.59 -8.88 -21.06
CA ARG A 674 39.20 -7.63 -20.40
C ARG A 674 39.28 -6.47 -21.38
N THR A 675 38.66 -6.65 -22.54
CA THR A 675 38.47 -5.59 -23.54
C THR A 675 37.11 -4.93 -23.34
N VAL A 676 36.83 -3.86 -24.09
CA VAL A 676 35.50 -3.20 -24.12
C VAL A 676 34.37 -4.20 -24.39
N THR A 677 34.62 -5.15 -25.30
CA THR A 677 33.69 -6.23 -25.67
C THR A 677 34.01 -7.56 -24.96
N GLY A 678 34.86 -7.54 -23.94
CA GLY A 678 35.28 -8.71 -23.21
C GLY A 678 34.14 -9.36 -22.40
N ASN A 679 34.38 -10.58 -21.93
CA ASN A 679 33.44 -11.40 -21.16
C ASN A 679 33.99 -11.82 -19.78
N ASP A 680 35.23 -11.46 -19.40
CA ASP A 680 35.79 -11.78 -18.08
C ASP A 680 34.84 -11.32 -16.95
N PRO A 681 34.38 -12.21 -16.05
CA PRO A 681 33.47 -11.85 -14.96
C PRO A 681 34.07 -10.88 -13.94
N ASN A 682 35.40 -10.79 -13.81
CA ASN A 682 36.04 -9.81 -12.94
C ASN A 682 35.94 -8.40 -13.53
N LEU A 683 35.44 -7.46 -12.72
CA LEU A 683 35.35 -6.05 -13.08
C LEU A 683 36.52 -5.24 -12.50
N ASP A 684 37.26 -5.81 -11.55
CA ASP A 684 38.41 -5.22 -10.91
C ASP A 684 39.72 -5.52 -11.67
N ASN A 685 40.67 -4.58 -11.63
CA ASN A 685 41.98 -4.75 -12.28
C ASN A 685 42.79 -5.90 -11.67
N VAL A 686 43.38 -6.72 -12.56
CA VAL A 686 44.51 -7.62 -12.27
C VAL A 686 45.79 -6.93 -12.75
N ASN A 687 45.75 -6.40 -13.99
CA ASN A 687 46.89 -5.77 -14.66
C ASN A 687 46.67 -4.28 -14.92
N PRO A 688 47.74 -3.46 -14.99
CA PRO A 688 47.63 -2.03 -15.31
C PRO A 688 47.03 -1.72 -16.69
N THR A 689 47.03 -2.70 -17.60
CA THR A 689 46.54 -2.58 -18.99
C THR A 689 45.10 -3.06 -19.19
N ASP A 690 44.45 -3.58 -18.14
CA ASP A 690 43.08 -4.08 -18.23
C ASP A 690 42.08 -2.93 -18.46
N HIS A 691 41.08 -3.17 -19.31
CA HIS A 691 40.00 -2.21 -19.53
C HIS A 691 38.92 -2.35 -18.45
N ILE A 692 38.76 -1.32 -17.61
CA ILE A 692 37.65 -1.21 -16.66
C ILE A 692 36.56 -0.33 -17.26
N PRO A 693 35.28 -0.77 -17.25
CA PRO A 693 34.17 0.10 -17.61
C PRO A 693 34.22 1.46 -16.86
N PRO A 694 34.24 2.60 -17.57
CA PRO A 694 34.44 3.92 -16.99
C PRO A 694 33.46 4.25 -15.85
N LEU A 695 32.18 3.90 -16.02
CA LEU A 695 31.16 4.13 -15.00
C LEU A 695 31.48 3.34 -13.72
N TYR A 696 31.75 2.04 -13.83
CA TYR A 696 32.10 1.21 -12.66
C TYR A 696 33.33 1.76 -11.92
N LYS A 697 34.35 2.21 -12.65
CA LYS A 697 35.54 2.84 -12.07
C LYS A 697 35.20 4.08 -11.24
N VAL A 698 34.37 4.98 -11.77
CA VAL A 698 33.98 6.21 -11.06
C VAL A 698 33.14 5.88 -9.81
N LEU A 699 32.21 4.92 -9.90
CA LEU A 699 31.39 4.49 -8.77
C LEU A 699 32.27 3.91 -7.64
N LYS A 700 33.24 3.07 -7.99
CA LYS A 700 34.18 2.47 -7.04
C LYS A 700 35.10 3.50 -6.38
N GLU A 701 35.57 4.49 -7.12
CA GLU A 701 36.38 5.58 -6.57
C GLU A 701 35.61 6.41 -5.55
N HIS A 702 34.30 6.60 -5.79
CA HIS A 702 33.41 7.38 -4.92
C HIS A 702 33.04 6.61 -3.65
N PHE A 703 32.49 5.40 -3.77
CA PHE A 703 31.96 4.61 -2.64
C PHE A 703 32.99 3.62 -2.06
N LYS A 704 33.96 4.12 -1.28
CA LYS A 704 35.08 3.30 -0.78
C LYS A 704 34.70 2.23 0.26
N GLU A 705 33.66 2.46 1.06
CA GLU A 705 33.23 1.56 2.15
C GLU A 705 31.71 1.24 2.07
N PRO A 706 31.26 0.44 1.07
CA PRO A 706 29.84 0.33 0.74
C PRO A 706 28.96 -0.24 1.84
N LYS A 707 29.49 -1.15 2.68
CA LYS A 707 28.74 -1.76 3.79
C LYS A 707 28.42 -0.74 4.89
N GLU A 708 29.40 0.05 5.32
CA GLU A 708 29.18 1.10 6.32
C GLU A 708 28.25 2.20 5.78
N ILE A 709 28.42 2.56 4.51
CA ILE A 709 27.56 3.53 3.83
C ILE A 709 26.10 3.03 3.80
N GLU A 710 25.88 1.75 3.47
CA GLU A 710 24.54 1.16 3.48
C GLU A 710 23.88 1.22 4.87
N ASP A 711 24.60 0.82 5.91
CA ASP A 711 24.09 0.87 7.28
C ASP A 711 23.75 2.30 7.72
N ASN A 712 24.58 3.28 7.34
CA ASN A 712 24.30 4.70 7.56
C ASN A 712 23.05 5.17 6.79
N VAL A 713 22.91 4.79 5.51
CA VAL A 713 21.73 5.13 4.70
C VAL A 713 20.46 4.56 5.33
N ASP A 714 20.46 3.29 5.73
CA ASP A 714 19.31 2.65 6.38
C ASP A 714 18.96 3.33 7.70
N HIS A 715 19.97 3.66 8.51
CA HIS A 715 19.78 4.37 9.79
C HIS A 715 19.13 5.74 9.57
N TYR A 716 19.69 6.56 8.67
CA TYR A 716 19.21 7.92 8.46
C TYR A 716 17.90 7.99 7.65
N LYS A 717 17.61 7.01 6.80
CA LYS A 717 16.26 6.85 6.23
C LYS A 717 15.23 6.58 7.30
N LYS A 718 15.50 5.67 8.24
CA LYS A 718 14.61 5.41 9.39
C LYS A 718 14.44 6.65 10.26
N GLN A 719 15.51 7.43 10.46
CA GLN A 719 15.44 8.69 11.19
C GLN A 719 14.56 9.73 10.48
N ASN A 720 14.75 9.92 9.16
CA ASN A 720 13.93 10.81 8.34
C ASN A 720 12.44 10.41 8.35
N GLU A 721 12.14 9.11 8.28
CA GLU A 721 10.77 8.61 8.42
C GLU A 721 10.21 8.79 9.84
N ALA A 722 11.04 8.68 10.88
CA ALA A 722 10.63 8.97 12.25
C ALA A 722 10.20 10.44 12.43
N PHE A 723 10.94 11.39 11.84
CA PHE A 723 10.55 12.82 11.85
C PHE A 723 9.20 13.06 11.17
N LYS A 724 8.99 12.48 9.98
CA LYS A 724 7.69 12.58 9.27
C LYS A 724 6.56 11.97 10.11
N LYS A 725 6.80 10.79 10.69
CA LYS A 725 5.81 10.09 11.52
C LYS A 725 5.44 10.90 12.76
N GLN A 726 6.40 11.54 13.41
CA GLN A 726 6.14 12.43 14.54
C GLN A 726 5.19 13.58 14.15
N GLY A 727 5.42 14.23 13.01
CA GLY A 727 4.52 15.26 12.48
C GLY A 727 3.11 14.73 12.17
N GLU A 728 3.03 13.58 11.50
CA GLU A 728 1.74 12.95 11.16
C GLU A 728 0.96 12.48 12.40
N GLU A 729 1.63 12.03 13.46
CA GLU A 729 0.98 11.71 14.74
C GLU A 729 0.36 12.96 15.39
N GLN A 730 1.08 14.08 15.40
CA GLN A 730 0.56 15.35 15.92
C GLN A 730 -0.61 15.88 15.08
N LYS A 731 -0.49 15.85 13.75
CA LYS A 731 -1.58 16.20 12.82
C LYS A 731 -2.82 15.34 13.06
N LYS A 732 -2.66 14.02 13.16
CA LYS A 732 -3.78 13.11 13.47
C LYS A 732 -4.41 13.41 14.83
N SER A 733 -3.61 13.79 15.82
CA SER A 733 -4.14 14.20 17.12
C SER A 733 -4.92 15.51 17.00
N ALA A 734 -4.37 16.51 16.33
CA ALA A 734 -4.96 17.84 16.22
C ALA A 734 -6.26 17.86 15.39
N LEU A 735 -6.34 17.03 14.35
CA LEU A 735 -7.53 16.90 13.50
C LEU A 735 -8.69 16.17 14.17
N LYS A 736 -8.45 15.42 15.25
CA LYS A 736 -9.54 14.71 15.94
C LYS A 736 -10.49 15.71 16.57
N TYR A 737 -11.78 15.45 16.41
CA TYR A 737 -12.79 16.07 17.24
C TYR A 737 -12.64 15.58 18.68
N ASP A 738 -12.43 16.52 19.60
CA ASP A 738 -12.43 16.21 21.02
C ASP A 738 -13.83 16.34 21.63
N SER A 739 -14.23 15.34 22.41
CA SER A 739 -15.54 15.25 23.06
C SER A 739 -15.93 16.41 23.99
N TYR A 740 -15.00 17.32 24.32
CA TYR A 740 -15.25 18.49 25.16
C TYR A 740 -15.89 19.67 24.43
N LEU A 741 -15.99 19.64 23.09
CA LEU A 741 -16.69 20.63 22.25
C LEU A 741 -18.24 20.38 22.15
N VAL A 742 -18.83 19.74 23.17
CA VAL A 742 -20.27 19.57 23.49
C VAL A 742 -21.16 18.77 22.49
N TYR A 743 -21.96 17.87 23.09
CA TYR A 743 -23.09 17.02 22.66
C TYR A 743 -23.50 16.94 21.18
N PRO A 744 -23.45 15.74 20.55
CA PRO A 744 -23.94 15.52 19.19
C PRO A 744 -25.48 15.59 19.14
N GLY A 745 -26.02 16.56 18.40
CA GLY A 745 -27.41 16.53 17.94
C GLY A 745 -27.65 15.43 16.90
N THR A 746 -28.82 14.78 16.93
CA THR A 746 -29.17 13.60 16.13
C THR A 746 -29.71 13.93 14.72
N GLY A 747 -29.06 14.81 13.98
CA GLY A 747 -29.43 15.15 12.59
C GLY A 747 -28.60 14.41 11.55
N THR A 748 -29.22 13.86 10.50
CA THR A 748 -28.55 13.33 9.29
C THR A 748 -29.13 14.02 8.04
N LEU A 749 -28.29 14.60 7.18
CA LEU A 749 -28.66 15.19 5.87
C LEU A 749 -27.44 15.22 4.89
N PRO A 750 -27.63 15.39 3.56
CA PRO A 750 -26.84 14.73 2.48
C PRO A 750 -25.63 15.51 1.90
N GLU A 751 -24.83 14.78 1.10
CA GLU A 751 -23.41 14.95 0.69
C GLU A 751 -23.01 15.92 -0.47
N GLU A 752 -21.77 16.47 -0.35
CA GLU A 752 -20.70 16.81 -1.36
C GLU A 752 -20.90 17.98 -2.39
N PRO A 753 -19.85 18.57 -3.07
CA PRO A 753 -18.37 18.39 -3.03
C PRO A 753 -17.50 19.70 -2.89
N GLY A 754 -16.15 19.55 -2.76
CA GLY A 754 -15.09 20.58 -2.59
C GLY A 754 -14.73 21.43 -3.84
N ASN A 755 -13.52 21.95 -4.13
CA ASN A 755 -12.16 21.98 -3.56
C ASN A 755 -11.37 23.03 -4.38
N THR A 756 -10.67 24.03 -3.82
CA THR A 756 -9.73 24.93 -4.56
C THR A 756 -8.67 25.55 -3.63
N GLY A 757 -7.52 25.99 -4.19
CA GLY A 757 -6.30 26.38 -3.46
C GLY A 757 -6.41 27.68 -2.64
N ILE A 758 -6.05 27.61 -1.36
CA ILE A 758 -6.66 28.44 -0.30
C ILE A 758 -5.94 29.78 -0.02
N LEU A 759 -4.61 29.90 -0.14
CA LEU A 759 -3.90 31.12 0.27
C LEU A 759 -4.15 32.33 -0.65
N SER A 760 -4.08 32.11 -1.97
CA SER A 760 -4.37 33.14 -2.97
C SER A 760 -5.83 33.59 -2.91
N GLN A 761 -6.74 32.65 -2.67
CA GLN A 761 -8.16 32.94 -2.45
C GLN A 761 -8.35 33.83 -1.24
N PHE A 762 -7.67 33.53 -0.13
CA PHE A 762 -7.71 34.38 1.06
C PHE A 762 -7.17 35.78 0.72
N ARG A 763 -5.97 35.91 0.12
CA ARG A 763 -5.40 37.22 -0.29
C ARG A 763 -6.32 38.03 -1.20
N ASP A 764 -6.85 37.42 -2.26
CA ASP A 764 -7.72 38.08 -3.24
C ASP A 764 -9.03 38.52 -2.58
N LEU A 765 -9.61 37.67 -1.73
CA LEU A 765 -10.79 38.00 -0.94
C LEU A 765 -10.57 39.22 -0.04
N PHE A 766 -9.42 39.29 0.65
CA PHE A 766 -9.08 40.45 1.48
C PHE A 766 -8.94 41.72 0.64
N GLN A 767 -8.33 41.64 -0.55
CA GLN A 767 -8.21 42.79 -1.45
C GLN A 767 -9.58 43.26 -1.94
N THR A 768 -10.46 42.33 -2.32
CA THR A 768 -11.85 42.64 -2.69
C THR A 768 -12.58 43.35 -1.56
N VAL A 769 -12.52 42.80 -0.34
CA VAL A 769 -13.12 43.41 0.86
C VAL A 769 -12.59 44.82 1.14
N LYS A 770 -11.27 45.03 1.05
CA LYS A 770 -10.63 46.32 1.27
C LYS A 770 -11.02 47.37 0.24
N GLN A 771 -11.15 46.98 -1.04
CA GLN A 771 -11.59 47.88 -2.11
C GLN A 771 -13.03 48.37 -1.88
N ILE A 772 -13.90 47.50 -1.39
CA ILE A 772 -15.32 47.83 -1.11
C ILE A 772 -15.43 48.77 0.08
N ALA A 773 -14.70 48.50 1.15
CA ALA A 773 -14.69 49.35 2.34
C ALA A 773 -14.22 50.79 2.07
N LYS A 774 -13.49 51.02 0.98
CA LYS A 774 -13.04 52.35 0.52
C LYS A 774 -14.05 53.06 -0.39
N GLY A 775 -15.23 52.50 -0.62
CA GLY A 775 -16.34 53.16 -1.31
C GLY A 775 -16.28 53.11 -2.84
N GLY A 776 -16.12 51.92 -3.43
CA GLY A 776 -16.18 51.75 -4.89
C GLY A 776 -17.61 51.88 -5.46
N ASP A 777 -17.78 52.71 -6.50
CA ASP A 777 -19.04 52.94 -7.22
C ASP A 777 -19.35 51.80 -8.22
N SER A 778 -20.42 51.03 -7.99
CA SER A 778 -21.29 50.36 -9.00
C SER A 778 -22.12 49.22 -8.36
N GLY A 779 -23.11 48.68 -9.09
CA GLY A 779 -24.05 47.64 -8.64
C GLY A 779 -23.43 46.34 -8.09
N PHE A 780 -22.13 46.11 -8.28
CA PHE A 780 -21.35 45.06 -7.61
C PHE A 780 -21.28 45.24 -6.08
N ALA A 781 -21.30 46.49 -5.60
CA ALA A 781 -21.29 46.79 -4.16
C ALA A 781 -22.61 46.43 -3.46
N ALA A 782 -23.74 46.39 -4.18
CA ALA A 782 -25.05 46.07 -3.61
C ALA A 782 -25.26 44.56 -3.41
N ASP A 783 -24.95 43.74 -4.42
CA ASP A 783 -25.03 42.27 -4.34
C ASP A 783 -24.09 41.72 -3.25
N LEU A 784 -22.86 42.22 -3.21
CA LEU A 784 -21.90 41.80 -2.21
C LEU A 784 -22.25 42.30 -0.81
N ARG A 785 -22.84 43.50 -0.66
CA ARG A 785 -23.38 43.97 0.62
C ARG A 785 -24.46 43.02 1.15
N ASP A 786 -25.38 42.59 0.30
CA ASP A 786 -26.48 41.72 0.69
C ASP A 786 -25.97 40.34 1.13
N LYS A 787 -24.98 39.78 0.40
CA LYS A 787 -24.22 38.60 0.83
C LYS A 787 -23.48 38.79 2.15
N MET A 788 -22.88 39.95 2.38
CA MET A 788 -22.23 40.26 3.66
C MET A 788 -23.23 40.33 4.82
N PHE A 789 -24.46 40.80 4.59
CA PHE A 789 -25.52 40.74 5.60
C PHE A 789 -25.87 39.31 5.97
N VAL A 790 -25.95 38.42 4.98
CA VAL A 790 -26.19 36.99 5.23
C VAL A 790 -25.05 36.38 6.04
N ILE A 791 -23.79 36.69 5.72
CA ILE A 791 -22.63 36.16 6.46
C ILE A 791 -22.62 36.65 7.91
N GLU A 792 -22.85 37.94 8.14
CA GLU A 792 -22.92 38.49 9.49
C GLU A 792 -24.10 37.92 10.28
N TYR A 793 -25.25 37.73 9.60
CA TYR A 793 -26.40 37.06 10.19
C TYR A 793 -26.03 35.64 10.63
N ILE A 794 -25.36 34.85 9.78
CA ILE A 794 -24.89 33.49 10.14
C ILE A 794 -23.99 33.54 11.38
N MET A 795 -22.97 34.38 11.35
CA MET A 795 -21.97 34.47 12.42
C MET A 795 -22.51 35.02 13.74
N SER A 796 -23.64 35.74 13.71
CA SER A 796 -24.26 36.33 14.90
C SER A 796 -25.52 35.60 15.37
N MET A 797 -26.09 34.69 14.58
CA MET A 797 -27.29 33.92 14.92
C MET A 797 -26.97 32.45 15.26
N PHE A 798 -25.83 31.94 14.78
CA PHE A 798 -25.45 30.55 14.89
C PHE A 798 -24.08 30.37 15.54
N SER A 799 -23.92 29.26 16.25
CA SER A 799 -22.69 28.89 16.94
C SER A 799 -21.70 28.13 16.05
N HIS A 800 -20.41 28.40 16.25
CA HIS A 800 -19.29 27.67 15.66
C HIS A 800 -18.51 26.89 16.73
N ALA A 801 -17.59 26.00 16.32
CA ALA A 801 -16.87 25.08 17.22
C ALA A 801 -16.29 25.72 18.48
N THR A 802 -15.73 26.91 18.35
CA THR A 802 -15.03 27.65 19.40
C THR A 802 -15.85 28.80 19.98
N TYR A 803 -17.15 28.90 19.67
CA TYR A 803 -18.00 30.06 20.01
C TYR A 803 -17.92 30.44 21.48
N SER A 804 -18.11 29.48 22.38
CA SER A 804 -17.99 29.70 23.83
C SER A 804 -16.56 30.05 24.24
N ASN A 805 -15.57 29.37 23.66
CA ASN A 805 -14.16 29.55 24.01
C ASN A 805 -13.66 30.96 23.66
N GLU A 806 -14.00 31.47 22.47
CA GLU A 806 -13.65 32.82 22.04
C GLU A 806 -14.35 33.89 22.88
N ALA A 807 -15.61 33.65 23.28
CA ALA A 807 -16.34 34.54 24.15
C ALA A 807 -15.74 34.59 25.58
N TRP A 808 -15.37 33.44 26.16
CA TRP A 808 -14.67 33.41 27.45
C TRP A 808 -13.36 34.18 27.41
N TYR A 809 -12.59 34.01 26.32
CA TYR A 809 -11.37 34.77 26.13
C TYR A 809 -11.65 36.28 26.06
N ALA A 810 -12.64 36.71 25.28
CA ALA A 810 -13.00 38.13 25.17
C ALA A 810 -13.46 38.73 26.52
N ARG A 811 -14.13 37.95 27.37
CA ARG A 811 -14.48 38.37 28.73
C ARG A 811 -13.24 38.53 29.63
N GLU A 812 -12.29 37.60 29.54
CA GLU A 812 -11.04 37.66 30.30
C GLU A 812 -10.10 38.78 29.85
N GLU A 813 -10.08 39.09 28.56
CA GLU A 813 -9.37 40.21 27.96
C GLU A 813 -9.85 41.56 28.50
N ASN A 814 -11.13 41.66 28.84
CA ASN A 814 -11.76 42.83 29.47
C ASN A 814 -11.77 42.77 31.02
N SER A 815 -11.07 41.80 31.61
CA SER A 815 -10.93 41.59 33.06
C SER A 815 -9.45 41.63 33.48
N ASP A 816 -9.01 40.74 34.37
CA ASP A 816 -7.67 40.74 34.97
C ASP A 816 -6.58 40.10 34.08
N LYS A 817 -6.96 39.56 32.92
CA LYS A 817 -6.05 38.96 31.92
C LYS A 817 -5.17 37.82 32.47
N GLN A 818 -5.65 37.08 33.46
CA GLN A 818 -4.90 36.03 34.15
C GLN A 818 -4.76 34.76 33.30
N TYR A 819 -5.79 34.42 32.50
CA TYR A 819 -5.87 33.16 31.76
C TYR A 819 -5.86 33.38 30.23
N MET A 820 -4.88 34.15 29.74
CA MET A 820 -4.77 34.56 28.33
C MET A 820 -3.93 33.62 27.46
N HIS A 821 -3.47 32.49 28.00
CA HIS A 821 -2.66 31.49 27.28
C HIS A 821 -3.39 30.16 27.09
N ALA A 822 -3.07 29.45 26.01
CA ALA A 822 -3.69 28.17 25.67
C ALA A 822 -3.45 27.07 26.71
N LYS A 823 -2.39 27.18 27.50
CA LYS A 823 -2.12 26.28 28.65
C LYS A 823 -3.08 26.52 29.83
N ASP A 824 -3.64 27.72 29.94
CA ASP A 824 -4.54 28.13 31.02
C ASP A 824 -6.02 27.93 30.66
N TRP A 825 -6.31 27.28 29.53
CA TRP A 825 -7.66 27.11 28.99
C TRP A 825 -8.63 26.45 29.99
N ASP A 826 -8.20 25.44 30.74
CA ASP A 826 -9.05 24.78 31.75
C ASP A 826 -9.50 25.76 32.86
N ASN A 827 -8.59 26.67 33.27
CA ASN A 827 -8.89 27.70 34.27
C ASN A 827 -9.84 28.76 33.69
N LEU A 828 -9.62 29.18 32.44
CA LEU A 828 -10.49 30.11 31.72
C LEU A 828 -11.92 29.54 31.62
N LYS A 829 -12.04 28.29 31.18
CA LYS A 829 -13.32 27.57 31.09
C LYS A 829 -14.00 27.50 32.45
N GLY A 830 -13.28 27.12 33.51
CA GLY A 830 -13.82 27.07 34.87
C GLY A 830 -14.34 28.40 35.39
N LYS A 831 -13.74 29.54 34.98
CA LYS A 831 -14.16 30.88 35.39
C LYS A 831 -15.47 31.34 34.74
N TYR A 832 -15.70 31.00 33.47
CA TYR A 832 -16.80 31.58 32.67
C TYR A 832 -17.90 30.61 32.25
N ALA A 833 -17.68 29.29 32.25
CA ALA A 833 -18.64 28.33 31.69
C ALA A 833 -20.03 28.36 32.36
N ASP A 834 -20.09 28.39 33.70
CA ASP A 834 -21.37 28.33 34.42
C ASP A 834 -22.27 29.53 34.12
N LYS A 835 -21.69 30.74 34.00
CA LYS A 835 -22.40 31.98 33.68
C LYS A 835 -22.72 32.14 32.19
N PHE A 836 -22.15 31.28 31.32
CA PHE A 836 -22.35 31.38 29.88
C PHE A 836 -23.73 30.89 29.43
N GLY A 837 -24.38 30.04 30.24
CA GLY A 837 -25.72 29.50 29.96
C GLY A 837 -26.89 30.39 30.37
N GLU A 838 -26.64 31.63 30.80
CA GLU A 838 -27.65 32.57 31.28
C GLU A 838 -27.73 33.81 30.37
N VAL A 839 -28.93 34.39 30.24
CA VAL A 839 -29.14 35.63 29.49
C VAL A 839 -28.88 36.82 30.40
N ASP A 840 -27.78 37.54 30.16
CA ASP A 840 -27.41 38.76 30.89
C ASP A 840 -27.04 39.88 29.92
N LEU A 841 -28.07 40.48 29.30
CA LEU A 841 -27.92 41.53 28.29
C LEU A 841 -27.27 42.83 28.83
N TYR A 842 -27.10 42.97 30.15
CA TYR A 842 -26.47 44.14 30.75
C TYR A 842 -24.95 44.01 30.81
N ASN A 843 -24.44 42.81 31.08
CA ASN A 843 -23.00 42.58 31.23
C ASN A 843 -22.39 41.84 30.04
N PHE A 844 -23.16 40.99 29.35
CA PHE A 844 -22.64 40.11 28.29
C PHE A 844 -23.63 39.95 27.13
N THR A 845 -23.20 40.32 25.91
CA THR A 845 -23.99 40.15 24.68
C THR A 845 -23.35 39.14 23.71
N ASP A 846 -22.34 38.40 24.15
CA ASP A 846 -21.50 37.49 23.37
C ASP A 846 -22.02 36.04 23.33
N ASN A 847 -23.06 35.73 24.10
CA ASN A 847 -23.72 34.41 24.16
C ASN A 847 -25.18 34.42 23.65
N VAL A 848 -25.64 35.54 23.09
CA VAL A 848 -26.99 35.72 22.55
C VAL A 848 -26.97 36.05 21.06
N SER A 849 -28.05 35.68 20.36
CA SER A 849 -28.27 35.98 18.95
C SER A 849 -28.60 37.47 18.74
N LEU A 850 -28.69 37.91 17.47
CA LEU A 850 -29.17 39.27 17.15
C LEU A 850 -30.58 39.53 17.70
N THR A 851 -31.41 38.50 17.87
CA THR A 851 -32.75 38.59 18.47
C THR A 851 -32.76 38.52 20.00
N ASN A 852 -31.58 38.59 20.64
CA ASN A 852 -31.37 38.47 22.08
C ASN A 852 -31.77 37.10 22.65
N GLN A 853 -31.70 36.05 21.83
CA GLN A 853 -32.01 34.68 22.24
C GLN A 853 -30.73 33.95 22.62
N LEU A 854 -30.76 33.17 23.70
CA LEU A 854 -29.57 32.43 24.15
C LEU A 854 -29.13 31.40 23.12
N ILE A 855 -27.87 31.46 22.68
CA ILE A 855 -27.27 30.46 21.80
C ILE A 855 -26.70 29.33 22.67
N SER A 856 -27.41 28.20 22.72
CA SER A 856 -27.08 27.07 23.61
C SER A 856 -27.66 25.76 23.08
N ASN A 857 -27.18 24.63 23.61
CA ASN A 857 -27.73 23.31 23.29
C ASN A 857 -29.21 23.11 23.63
N LYS A 858 -29.85 24.03 24.38
CA LYS A 858 -31.30 24.01 24.65
C LYS A 858 -32.11 24.58 23.48
N ASN A 859 -31.54 25.52 22.74
CA ASN A 859 -32.22 26.27 21.69
C ASN A 859 -31.68 25.92 20.28
N ASN A 860 -30.46 25.39 20.20
CA ASN A 860 -29.74 25.10 18.97
C ASN A 860 -29.45 23.61 18.84
N ALA A 861 -29.98 22.98 17.80
CA ALA A 861 -29.90 21.55 17.56
C ALA A 861 -28.48 21.07 17.23
N LEU A 862 -27.66 21.92 16.62
CA LEU A 862 -26.26 21.64 16.27
C LEU A 862 -25.31 22.59 17.01
N TYR A 863 -25.61 22.94 18.27
CA TYR A 863 -24.79 23.86 19.08
C TYR A 863 -23.29 23.54 18.97
N LEU A 864 -22.48 24.56 18.67
CA LEU A 864 -21.04 24.52 18.35
C LEU A 864 -20.68 23.85 17.01
N ALA A 865 -21.63 23.65 16.10
CA ALA A 865 -21.36 23.10 14.76
C ALA A 865 -22.29 23.67 13.67
N GLU A 866 -23.04 24.73 13.98
CA GLU A 866 -24.08 25.28 13.10
C GLU A 866 -23.48 26.01 11.89
N VAL A 867 -22.40 26.76 12.10
CA VAL A 867 -21.68 27.46 11.03
C VAL A 867 -20.97 26.47 10.11
N GLU A 868 -20.36 25.43 10.66
CA GLU A 868 -19.69 24.37 9.91
C GLU A 868 -20.70 23.55 9.11
N TYR A 869 -21.89 23.31 9.64
CA TYR A 869 -22.98 22.72 8.87
C TYR A 869 -23.39 23.58 7.67
N CYS A 870 -23.49 24.90 7.84
CA CYS A 870 -23.76 25.83 6.75
C CYS A 870 -22.69 25.71 5.65
N LEU A 871 -21.40 25.65 6.03
CA LEU A 871 -20.26 25.56 5.12
C LEU A 871 -20.12 24.20 4.41
N TYR A 872 -20.18 23.10 5.16
CA TYR A 872 -19.81 21.78 4.67
C TYR A 872 -21.00 20.87 4.40
N GLY A 873 -22.07 20.97 5.20
CA GLY A 873 -23.29 20.19 5.07
C GLY A 873 -23.08 18.67 5.18
N LYS A 874 -22.05 18.21 5.88
CA LYS A 874 -21.72 16.79 6.04
C LYS A 874 -22.74 16.07 6.96
N PRO A 875 -22.82 14.72 6.89
CA PRO A 875 -23.89 13.96 7.56
C PRO A 875 -23.87 13.98 9.08
N THR A 876 -22.70 14.13 9.70
CA THR A 876 -22.55 14.17 11.15
C THR A 876 -21.88 15.44 11.63
N VAL A 877 -22.14 15.84 12.88
CA VAL A 877 -21.44 16.96 13.54
C VAL A 877 -19.93 16.76 13.48
N LYS A 878 -19.49 15.54 13.78
CA LYS A 878 -18.07 15.17 13.73
C LYS A 878 -17.46 15.44 12.35
N ASP A 879 -18.11 15.01 11.27
CA ASP A 879 -17.56 15.17 9.92
C ASP A 879 -17.49 16.64 9.47
N ASN A 880 -18.45 17.48 9.91
CA ASN A 880 -18.41 18.92 9.63
C ASN A 880 -17.24 19.60 10.36
N LEU A 881 -17.01 19.21 11.63
CA LEU A 881 -15.92 19.75 12.44
C LEU A 881 -14.55 19.24 11.99
N GLU A 882 -14.41 17.96 11.65
CA GLU A 882 -13.15 17.42 11.11
C GLU A 882 -12.84 18.01 9.71
N ALA A 883 -13.87 18.33 8.91
CA ALA A 883 -13.71 19.06 7.65
C ALA A 883 -13.22 20.50 7.88
N SER A 884 -13.82 21.24 8.83
CA SER A 884 -13.39 22.60 9.15
C SER A 884 -11.97 22.64 9.72
N PHE A 885 -11.64 21.75 10.66
CA PHE A 885 -10.29 21.60 11.21
C PHE A 885 -9.29 21.19 10.13
N GLY A 886 -9.69 20.29 9.23
CA GLY A 886 -8.88 19.87 8.08
C GLY A 886 -8.54 21.02 7.14
N ASP A 887 -9.52 21.86 6.81
CA ASP A 887 -9.27 23.01 5.95
C ASP A 887 -8.41 24.06 6.64
N ILE A 888 -8.68 24.42 7.90
CA ILE A 888 -7.82 25.31 8.68
C ILE A 888 -6.38 24.76 8.72
N PHE A 889 -6.21 23.48 9.02
CA PHE A 889 -4.89 22.84 9.04
C PHE A 889 -4.17 22.99 7.70
N LYS A 890 -4.85 22.79 6.55
CA LYS A 890 -4.23 22.97 5.23
C LYS A 890 -3.71 24.40 5.04
N ILE A 891 -4.45 25.42 5.46
CA ILE A 891 -4.00 26.82 5.39
C ILE A 891 -2.78 27.04 6.27
N ARG A 892 -2.85 26.59 7.53
CA ARG A 892 -1.73 26.70 8.47
C ARG A 892 -0.51 25.97 7.93
N PHE A 893 -0.69 24.80 7.34
CA PHE A 893 0.39 23.98 6.80
C PHE A 893 1.05 24.63 5.58
N ALA A 894 0.26 25.17 4.65
CA ALA A 894 0.80 25.90 3.51
C ALA A 894 1.59 27.16 3.96
N SER A 895 1.00 27.96 4.86
CA SER A 895 1.64 29.17 5.41
C SER A 895 2.92 28.85 6.19
N ASN A 896 2.88 27.86 7.08
CA ASN A 896 4.04 27.43 7.87
C ASN A 896 5.10 26.74 7.00
N THR A 897 4.74 26.02 5.93
CA THR A 897 5.71 25.42 5.02
C THR A 897 6.53 26.49 4.32
N LEU A 898 5.88 27.49 3.72
CA LEU A 898 6.56 28.61 3.06
C LEU A 898 7.44 29.40 4.05
N SER A 899 6.88 29.73 5.22
CA SER A 899 7.63 30.37 6.30
C SER A 899 8.85 29.53 6.73
N GLY A 900 8.71 28.20 6.79
CA GLY A 900 9.76 27.27 7.18
C GLY A 900 10.90 27.23 6.16
N PHE A 901 10.61 27.15 4.87
CA PHE A 901 11.63 27.24 3.81
C PHE A 901 12.36 28.59 3.86
N ILE A 902 11.62 29.68 4.09
CA ILE A 902 12.22 31.02 4.18
C ILE A 902 13.08 31.20 5.43
N ASN A 903 12.65 30.71 6.60
CA ASN A 903 13.35 30.94 7.86
C ASN A 903 14.42 29.91 8.19
N PHE A 904 14.26 28.66 7.74
CA PHE A 904 15.04 27.53 8.24
C PHE A 904 15.96 26.86 7.20
N TRP A 905 15.92 27.31 5.93
CA TRP A 905 16.78 26.73 4.88
C TRP A 905 18.23 27.21 4.94
N ASP A 906 18.42 28.54 4.99
CA ASP A 906 19.75 29.15 5.02
C ASP A 906 20.34 29.03 6.44
N ARG A 907 21.44 28.28 6.54
CA ARG A 907 22.20 28.01 7.76
C ARG A 907 22.52 29.25 8.60
N THR A 908 22.64 30.42 7.97
CA THR A 908 23.07 31.66 8.62
C THR A 908 21.94 32.47 9.26
N LYS A 909 20.67 32.13 8.97
CA LYS A 909 19.51 32.94 9.38
C LYS A 909 19.22 32.90 10.87
N ASN A 910 19.19 31.72 11.46
CA ASN A 910 18.88 31.55 12.89
C ASN A 910 19.41 30.20 13.42
N LYS A 911 19.22 29.96 14.72
CA LYS A 911 19.71 28.74 15.40
C LYS A 911 19.04 27.46 14.91
N THR A 912 17.76 27.53 14.54
CA THR A 912 17.02 26.39 13.99
C THR A 912 17.56 26.01 12.61
N ALA A 913 17.78 26.98 11.73
CA ALA A 913 18.39 26.78 10.42
C ALA A 913 19.81 26.20 10.52
N LEU A 914 20.60 26.69 11.48
CA LEU A 914 21.94 26.16 11.78
C LEU A 914 21.89 24.69 12.21
N THR A 915 20.90 24.33 13.03
CA THR A 915 20.73 22.95 13.54
C THR A 915 20.28 22.01 12.42
N ILE A 916 19.27 22.40 11.64
CA ILE A 916 18.78 21.63 10.48
C ILE A 916 19.91 21.40 9.47
N SER A 917 20.67 22.46 9.14
CA SER A 917 21.83 22.35 8.24
C SER A 917 22.93 21.47 8.83
N GLY A 918 23.18 21.54 10.15
CA GLY A 918 24.15 20.69 10.83
C GLY A 918 23.80 19.19 10.74
N ILE A 919 22.53 18.84 10.96
CA ILE A 919 22.03 17.47 10.80
C ILE A 919 22.16 17.04 9.34
N ALA A 920 21.68 17.86 8.41
CA ALA A 920 21.67 17.53 6.99
C ALA A 920 23.09 17.33 6.41
N VAL A 921 24.05 18.18 6.79
CA VAL A 921 25.47 18.02 6.40
C VAL A 921 26.07 16.74 6.99
N ALA A 922 25.78 16.42 8.25
CA ALA A 922 26.28 15.21 8.89
C ALA A 922 25.74 13.94 8.22
N ILE A 923 24.46 13.92 7.86
CA ILE A 923 23.82 12.83 7.12
C ILE A 923 24.42 12.69 5.73
N GLN A 924 24.55 13.80 4.99
CA GLN A 924 25.17 13.80 3.66
C GLN A 924 26.60 13.25 3.71
N ALA A 925 27.39 13.65 4.70
CA ALA A 925 28.75 13.17 4.88
C ALA A 925 28.79 11.67 5.22
N ALA A 926 27.98 11.21 6.17
CA ALA A 926 27.93 9.81 6.59
C ALA A 926 27.41 8.85 5.50
N THR A 927 26.59 9.37 4.59
CA THR A 927 26.03 8.62 3.45
C THR A 927 26.74 8.91 2.13
N GLN A 928 27.83 9.68 2.13
CA GLN A 928 28.58 10.09 0.94
C GLN A 928 27.70 10.67 -0.19
N GLY A 929 26.70 11.46 0.17
CA GLY A 929 25.79 12.12 -0.76
C GLY A 929 24.56 11.31 -1.16
N ILE A 930 24.39 10.06 -0.69
CA ILE A 930 23.21 9.25 -1.01
C ILE A 930 21.92 9.85 -0.44
N ILE A 931 22.01 10.42 0.76
CA ILE A 931 20.96 11.26 1.31
C ILE A 931 21.47 12.70 1.25
N PRO A 932 21.07 13.49 0.24
CA PRO A 932 21.58 14.85 0.09
C PRO A 932 21.12 15.79 1.21
N GLU A 933 21.91 16.82 1.45
CA GLU A 933 21.59 17.89 2.40
C GLU A 933 20.23 18.55 2.07
N PRO A 934 19.94 18.97 0.82
CA PRO A 934 18.66 19.60 0.46
C PRO A 934 17.45 18.72 0.78
N LEU A 935 17.57 17.40 0.59
CA LEU A 935 16.49 16.45 0.88
C LEU A 935 16.20 16.36 2.37
N THR A 936 17.25 16.23 3.19
CA THR A 936 17.10 16.19 4.65
C THR A 936 16.51 17.49 5.19
N LYS A 937 16.98 18.65 4.70
CA LYS A 937 16.41 19.96 5.07
C LYS A 937 14.92 20.03 4.77
N SER A 938 14.51 19.62 3.56
CA SER A 938 13.12 19.61 3.15
C SER A 938 12.26 18.73 4.08
N ILE A 939 12.72 17.53 4.41
CA ILE A 939 12.02 16.61 5.32
C ILE A 939 11.85 17.23 6.72
N LEU A 940 12.91 17.80 7.27
CA LEU A 940 12.88 18.43 8.60
C LEU A 940 11.97 19.66 8.64
N ILE A 941 12.05 20.53 7.62
CA ILE A 941 11.22 21.73 7.52
C ILE A 941 9.73 21.35 7.39
N LEU A 942 9.40 20.35 6.56
CA LEU A 942 8.02 19.87 6.41
C LEU A 942 7.50 19.20 7.70
N ALA A 943 8.35 18.44 8.40
CA ALA A 943 7.99 17.86 9.70
C ALA A 943 7.70 18.96 10.73
N LEU A 944 8.56 19.99 10.81
CA LEU A 944 8.35 21.16 11.66
C LEU A 944 7.09 21.92 11.29
N ALA A 945 6.85 22.20 10.01
CA ALA A 945 5.64 22.87 9.54
C ALA A 945 4.38 22.08 9.91
N THR A 946 4.41 20.74 9.78
CA THR A 946 3.31 19.86 10.18
C THR A 946 3.02 19.96 11.68
N MET A 947 4.06 19.89 12.52
CA MET A 947 3.96 20.00 13.98
C MET A 947 3.44 21.38 14.40
N GLU A 948 4.00 22.44 13.80
CA GLU A 948 3.59 23.81 14.04
C GLU A 948 2.12 24.04 13.68
N SER A 949 1.67 23.55 12.52
CA SER A 949 0.28 23.67 12.08
C SER A 949 -0.68 22.86 12.95
N ALA A 950 -0.24 21.72 13.48
CA ALA A 950 -1.03 20.93 14.43
C ALA A 950 -1.18 21.68 15.77
N SER A 951 -0.10 22.26 16.29
CA SER A 951 -0.19 23.10 17.51
C SER A 951 -0.98 24.38 17.28
N ASP A 952 -0.85 25.02 16.13
CA ASP A 952 -1.65 26.19 15.77
C ASP A 952 -3.15 25.86 15.82
N LEU A 953 -3.54 24.72 15.22
CA LEU A 953 -4.93 24.26 15.23
C LEU A 953 -5.44 23.98 16.66
N GLU A 954 -4.62 23.40 17.54
CA GLU A 954 -4.98 23.18 18.94
C GLU A 954 -5.16 24.48 19.72
N VAL A 955 -4.35 25.51 19.45
CA VAL A 955 -4.53 26.85 20.03
C VAL A 955 -5.82 27.49 19.51
N ILE A 956 -6.08 27.36 18.21
CA ILE A 956 -7.31 27.86 17.56
C ILE A 956 -8.56 27.19 18.15
N LYS A 957 -8.56 25.87 18.36
CA LYS A 957 -9.67 25.11 19.00
C LYS A 957 -9.98 25.60 20.41
N LYS A 958 -8.99 26.13 21.12
CA LYS A 958 -9.14 26.74 22.45
C LYS A 958 -9.67 28.17 22.42
N GLY A 959 -9.94 28.73 21.24
CA GLY A 959 -10.50 30.08 21.04
C GLY A 959 -9.47 31.20 21.08
N LEU A 960 -8.17 30.88 21.07
CA LEU A 960 -7.08 31.85 21.07
C LEU A 960 -6.63 32.20 19.65
N PRO A 961 -6.18 33.46 19.42
CA PRO A 961 -5.70 33.89 18.11
C PRO A 961 -4.30 33.33 17.79
N VAL A 962 -4.03 33.06 16.51
CA VAL A 962 -2.70 32.62 16.06
C VAL A 962 -2.26 33.42 14.84
N THR A 963 -1.00 33.91 14.86
CA THR A 963 -0.40 34.68 13.76
C THR A 963 -0.67 34.02 12.41
N PHE A 964 -1.17 34.79 11.43
CA PHE A 964 -1.52 34.27 10.11
C PHE A 964 -0.30 33.78 9.31
N TYR A 965 0.71 34.65 9.18
CA TYR A 965 1.97 34.33 8.50
C TYR A 965 3.16 34.61 9.43
N LYS A 966 3.95 33.57 9.69
CA LYS A 966 5.08 33.64 10.62
C LYS A 966 6.32 34.17 9.90
N VAL A 967 6.49 35.49 9.89
CA VAL A 967 7.61 36.14 9.19
C VAL A 967 8.96 35.77 9.80
N LYS A 968 9.04 35.59 11.13
CA LYS A 968 10.28 35.30 11.87
C LYS A 968 10.18 33.98 12.64
N ASP A 969 11.33 33.35 12.86
CA ASP A 969 11.47 32.14 13.67
C ASP A 969 10.95 32.29 15.11
N THR A 970 11.03 33.49 15.70
CA THR A 970 10.50 33.75 17.05
C THR A 970 9.00 33.58 17.19
N LYS A 971 8.25 33.51 16.07
CA LYS A 971 6.81 33.25 16.06
C LYS A 971 6.46 31.75 15.96
N TRP A 972 7.48 30.89 15.82
CA TRP A 972 7.32 29.44 15.81
C TRP A 972 7.44 28.87 17.22
N LYS A 973 6.60 27.89 17.54
CA LYS A 973 6.66 27.13 18.78
C LYS A 973 7.68 26.00 18.69
N PHE A 974 7.70 25.27 17.57
CA PHE A 974 8.66 24.18 17.35
C PHE A 974 9.99 24.64 16.76
N ALA A 975 10.37 25.91 16.93
CA ALA A 975 11.72 26.36 16.59
C ALA A 975 12.75 25.57 17.43
N ILE A 976 13.68 24.90 16.75
CA ILE A 976 14.70 24.06 17.40
C ILE A 976 15.78 24.97 17.99
N ASN A 977 15.94 24.93 19.31
CA ASN A 977 17.11 25.46 20.02
C ASN A 977 18.17 24.36 20.15
N PRO A 978 19.45 24.67 19.87
CA PRO A 978 20.49 23.64 19.88
C PRO A 978 20.71 23.11 21.30
N ALA A 979 20.40 21.83 21.52
CA ALA A 979 21.10 21.08 22.54
C ALA A 979 22.57 20.90 22.08
N PRO A 980 23.56 20.97 22.97
CA PRO A 980 24.96 20.77 22.59
C PRO A 980 25.16 19.41 21.94
N SER A 981 26.09 19.39 20.98
CA SER A 981 26.47 18.33 20.04
C SER A 981 27.02 17.02 20.66
N THR A 982 26.65 16.68 21.90
CA THR A 982 27.24 15.56 22.67
C THR A 982 26.25 14.46 23.08
N LYS A 983 25.02 14.43 22.55
CA LYS A 983 24.08 13.32 22.73
C LYS A 983 23.43 12.99 21.38
N ARG A 984 23.39 11.77 20.83
CA ARG A 984 23.86 10.42 21.14
C ARG A 984 23.90 9.71 19.78
N LYS A 985 24.85 8.81 19.54
CA LYS A 985 24.84 7.91 18.35
C LYS A 985 23.58 7.01 18.25
N ASN A 986 22.66 7.08 19.21
CA ASN A 986 21.50 6.20 19.37
C ASN A 986 20.16 6.94 19.65
N ASP A 987 20.08 8.28 19.49
CA ASP A 987 18.78 8.95 19.57
C ASP A 987 18.13 8.95 18.19
N ASN A 988 16.91 8.40 18.08
CA ASN A 988 16.12 8.32 16.85
C ASN A 988 15.68 9.68 16.29
N GLY A 989 16.29 10.79 16.73
CA GLY A 989 15.92 12.16 16.38
C GLY A 989 14.50 12.46 16.83
N LYS A 990 14.32 13.08 18.00
CA LYS A 990 13.02 13.64 18.37
C LYS A 990 13.08 15.14 18.17
N ILE A 991 12.08 15.69 17.49
CA ILE A 991 11.87 17.13 17.45
C ILE A 991 11.15 17.48 18.75
N ASP A 992 11.84 18.06 19.71
CA ASP A 992 11.23 18.50 20.97
C ASP A 992 10.70 19.93 20.86
N ASP A 993 9.62 20.23 21.57
CA ASP A 993 9.11 21.59 21.76
C ASP A 993 10.11 22.36 22.63
N THR A 994 10.97 23.15 21.98
CA THR A 994 11.96 24.01 22.64
C THR A 994 11.61 25.50 22.54
N GLY A 995 10.41 25.81 22.06
CA GLY A 995 9.85 27.16 22.10
C GLY A 995 9.58 27.56 23.55
N GLY A 996 9.80 28.84 23.86
CA GLY A 996 9.28 29.40 25.11
C GLY A 996 7.75 29.42 25.09
N ASP A 997 7.14 29.79 26.23
CA ASP A 997 5.73 30.20 26.31
C ASP A 997 5.54 31.51 25.53
N ASN A 998 5.67 31.47 24.20
CA ASN A 998 5.44 32.64 23.37
C ASN A 998 3.94 32.99 23.46
N PRO A 999 3.59 34.22 23.86
CA PRO A 999 2.20 34.63 23.93
C PRO A 999 1.53 34.47 22.55
N GLU A 1000 0.30 33.97 22.56
CA GLU A 1000 -0.59 33.97 21.43
C GLU A 1000 -0.70 35.40 20.88
N ASP A 1001 -0.62 35.55 19.56
CA ASP A 1001 -0.56 36.87 18.93
C ASP A 1001 -1.93 37.55 19.03
N GLU A 1002 -2.04 38.64 19.80
CA GLU A 1002 -3.28 39.41 19.99
C GLU A 1002 -3.91 39.84 18.65
N TYR A 1003 -3.10 39.94 17.60
CA TYR A 1003 -3.51 40.32 16.24
C TYR A 1003 -3.59 39.12 15.27
N GLY A 1004 -3.52 37.89 15.76
CA GLY A 1004 -3.67 36.65 15.00
C GLY A 1004 -5.12 36.32 14.63
N LEU A 1005 -5.29 35.29 13.79
CA LEU A 1005 -6.62 34.79 13.41
C LEU A 1005 -7.15 33.79 14.44
N ARG A 1006 -8.40 33.95 14.83
CA ARG A 1006 -9.17 32.97 15.60
C ARG A 1006 -9.94 32.05 14.67
N TYR A 1007 -10.56 31.02 15.23
CA TYR A 1007 -11.38 30.08 14.47
C TYR A 1007 -12.57 30.79 13.79
N SER A 1008 -13.23 31.74 14.48
CA SER A 1008 -14.32 32.53 13.89
C SER A 1008 -13.89 33.31 12.65
N ASP A 1009 -12.64 33.78 12.58
CA ASP A 1009 -12.11 34.49 11.42
C ASP A 1009 -11.97 33.54 10.21
N TYR A 1010 -11.53 32.30 10.42
CA TYR A 1010 -11.49 31.27 9.37
C TYR A 1010 -12.89 30.94 8.86
N MET A 1011 -13.87 30.76 9.75
CA MET A 1011 -15.27 30.51 9.36
C MET A 1011 -15.83 31.68 8.55
N TYR A 1012 -15.56 32.91 8.98
CA TYR A 1012 -15.97 34.12 8.27
C TYR A 1012 -15.43 34.13 6.83
N ILE A 1013 -14.14 33.81 6.66
CA ILE A 1013 -13.51 33.78 5.34
C ILE A 1013 -14.10 32.67 4.46
N PHE A 1014 -14.30 31.46 4.99
CA PHE A 1014 -14.93 30.38 4.25
C PHE A 1014 -16.36 30.72 3.81
N LEU A 1015 -17.12 31.45 4.64
CA LEU A 1015 -18.47 31.91 4.30
C LEU A 1015 -18.45 32.94 3.17
N ILE A 1016 -17.53 33.91 3.20
CA ILE A 1016 -17.37 34.87 2.09
C ILE A 1016 -16.99 34.11 0.81
N GLN A 1017 -16.02 33.18 0.89
CA GLN A 1017 -15.63 32.37 -0.27
C GLN A 1017 -16.82 31.62 -0.87
N GLN A 1018 -17.67 31.02 -0.03
CA GLN A 1018 -18.86 30.32 -0.48
C GLN A 1018 -19.91 31.28 -1.08
N ALA A 1019 -20.06 32.48 -0.50
CA ALA A 1019 -21.01 33.49 -0.95
C ALA A 1019 -20.64 34.11 -2.31
N LEU A 1020 -19.36 34.15 -2.67
CA LEU A 1020 -18.91 34.61 -3.99
C LEU A 1020 -19.30 33.64 -5.12
N GLY A 1021 -19.49 32.36 -4.84
CA GLY A 1021 -19.95 31.37 -5.84
C GLY A 1021 -21.47 31.26 -5.88
N ASN A 1022 -22.12 31.60 -7.00
CA ASN A 1022 -23.59 31.63 -7.09
C ASN A 1022 -24.28 30.30 -6.71
N SER A 1023 -23.76 29.15 -7.15
CA SER A 1023 -24.29 27.81 -6.80
C SER A 1023 -24.01 27.46 -5.33
N SER A 1024 -22.81 27.74 -4.86
CA SER A 1024 -22.36 27.48 -3.49
C SER A 1024 -23.11 28.35 -2.48
N TYR A 1025 -23.44 29.59 -2.84
CA TYR A 1025 -24.24 30.52 -2.05
C TYR A 1025 -25.71 30.09 -1.96
N THR A 1026 -26.31 29.65 -3.07
CA THR A 1026 -27.66 29.07 -3.05
C THR A 1026 -27.73 27.84 -2.14
N THR A 1027 -26.67 27.01 -2.16
CA THR A 1027 -26.53 25.85 -1.28
C THR A 1027 -26.39 26.26 0.18
N LEU A 1028 -25.58 27.29 0.47
CA LEU A 1028 -25.43 27.88 1.81
C LEU A 1028 -26.78 28.35 2.36
N LEU A 1029 -27.53 29.15 1.59
CA LEU A 1029 -28.87 29.63 1.97
C LEU A 1029 -29.83 28.45 2.24
N THR A 1030 -29.83 27.42 1.40
CA THR A 1030 -30.65 26.23 1.61
C THR A 1030 -30.33 25.53 2.94
N ARG A 1031 -29.04 25.47 3.32
CA ARG A 1031 -28.60 24.89 4.59
C ARG A 1031 -29.00 25.74 5.78
N ILE A 1032 -28.95 27.07 5.68
CA ILE A 1032 -29.49 27.98 6.70
C ILE A 1032 -30.97 27.68 6.94
N GLY A 1033 -31.77 27.53 5.89
CA GLY A 1033 -33.20 27.20 6.03
C GLY A 1033 -33.43 25.86 6.77
N LYS A 1034 -32.62 24.84 6.47
CA LYS A 1034 -32.67 23.54 7.17
C LYS A 1034 -32.23 23.62 8.63
N LEU A 1035 -31.20 24.41 8.90
CA LEU A 1035 -30.71 24.66 10.25
C LEU A 1035 -31.76 25.38 11.11
N VAL A 1036 -32.38 26.43 10.56
CA VAL A 1036 -33.52 27.13 11.17
C VAL A 1036 -34.66 26.15 11.46
N GLU A 1037 -35.02 25.29 10.51
CA GLU A 1037 -36.03 24.25 10.75
C GLU A 1037 -35.67 23.32 11.92
N GLY A 1038 -34.42 22.85 11.99
CA GLY A 1038 -33.95 21.99 13.08
C GLY A 1038 -34.03 22.67 14.45
N ASN A 1039 -33.61 23.92 14.54
CA ASN A 1039 -33.66 24.71 15.77
C ASN A 1039 -35.10 25.05 16.17
N MET A 1040 -35.96 25.42 15.22
CA MET A 1040 -37.38 25.69 15.48
C MET A 1040 -38.12 24.45 16.03
N LYS A 1041 -37.81 23.25 15.53
CA LYS A 1041 -38.35 21.99 16.09
C LYS A 1041 -37.92 21.79 17.54
N LEU A 1042 -36.66 22.06 17.86
CA LEU A 1042 -36.13 21.95 19.22
C LEU A 1042 -36.78 22.96 20.18
N MET A 1043 -36.84 24.22 19.79
CA MET A 1043 -37.36 25.31 20.64
C MET A 1043 -38.88 25.23 20.86
N THR A 1044 -39.64 24.91 19.82
CA THR A 1044 -41.12 24.87 19.91
C THR A 1044 -41.66 23.53 20.42
N GLY A 1045 -40.86 22.46 20.34
CA GLY A 1045 -41.28 21.09 20.63
C GLY A 1045 -42.35 20.55 19.67
N LYS A 1046 -42.58 21.21 18.52
CA LYS A 1046 -43.59 20.87 17.51
C LYS A 1046 -42.91 20.39 16.22
N ASP A 1047 -43.64 19.66 15.36
CA ASP A 1047 -43.19 19.31 14.00
C ASP A 1047 -43.26 20.54 13.07
N TRP A 1048 -42.40 21.51 13.30
CA TRP A 1048 -42.29 22.75 12.52
C TRP A 1048 -41.54 22.49 11.21
N LYS A 1049 -42.08 22.92 10.06
CA LYS A 1049 -41.45 22.72 8.74
C LYS A 1049 -41.34 24.04 7.99
N ILE A 1050 -40.18 24.28 7.41
CA ILE A 1050 -39.96 25.48 6.60
C ILE A 1050 -40.77 25.45 5.29
N ASP A 1051 -41.15 24.25 4.81
CA ASP A 1051 -42.01 24.10 3.63
C ASP A 1051 -43.46 24.56 3.85
N ASN A 1052 -43.89 24.72 5.10
CA ASN A 1052 -45.21 25.27 5.44
C ASN A 1052 -45.20 26.80 5.54
N CYS A 1053 -44.02 27.45 5.47
CA CYS A 1053 -43.85 28.88 5.59
C CYS A 1053 -44.06 29.57 4.24
N ILE A 1054 -45.27 30.10 4.01
CA ILE A 1054 -45.64 30.84 2.80
C ILE A 1054 -45.31 32.33 2.99
N MET A 1055 -44.59 32.87 2.02
CA MET A 1055 -44.16 34.27 1.94
C MET A 1055 -45.06 35.10 1.04
N TYR A 1056 -45.44 34.56 -0.11
CA TYR A 1056 -46.27 35.23 -1.11
C TYR A 1056 -47.55 34.45 -1.36
N TYR A 1057 -48.68 35.14 -1.26
CA TYR A 1057 -49.99 34.61 -1.57
C TYR A 1057 -50.48 35.16 -2.89
N GLN A 1058 -51.11 34.29 -3.68
CA GLN A 1058 -51.77 34.65 -4.93
C GLN A 1058 -53.28 34.44 -4.76
N LEU A 1059 -54.05 35.51 -4.93
CA LEU A 1059 -55.51 35.44 -5.05
C LEU A 1059 -55.87 35.42 -6.55
N GLN A 1060 -56.62 34.40 -6.95
CA GLN A 1060 -57.17 34.30 -8.29
C GLN A 1060 -58.69 34.09 -8.24
N GLY A 1061 -59.43 34.91 -9.00
CA GLY A 1061 -60.88 34.76 -9.11
C GLY A 1061 -61.42 35.33 -10.43
N GLN A 1062 -62.40 34.64 -11.01
CA GLN A 1062 -63.15 35.14 -12.17
C GLN A 1062 -64.44 35.81 -11.70
N VAL A 1063 -64.53 37.12 -11.92
CA VAL A 1063 -65.68 37.93 -11.51
C VAL A 1063 -66.48 38.33 -12.73
N LYS A 1064 -67.79 38.17 -12.62
CA LYS A 1064 -68.79 38.55 -13.62
C LYS A 1064 -69.70 39.63 -13.06
N VAL A 1065 -69.94 40.68 -13.82
CA VAL A 1065 -70.81 41.81 -13.47
C VAL A 1065 -72.09 41.71 -14.29
N GLU A 1066 -73.25 41.47 -13.68
CA GLU A 1066 -74.47 41.39 -14.47
C GLU A 1066 -74.86 42.77 -15.06
N PRO A 1067 -75.17 42.84 -16.38
CA PRO A 1067 -75.66 44.06 -17.03
C PRO A 1067 -76.95 44.55 -16.38
N LEU A 1068 -77.10 45.88 -16.21
CA LEU A 1068 -78.27 46.46 -15.54
C LEU A 1068 -79.21 47.19 -16.50
N MET A 1069 -78.70 47.82 -17.55
CA MET A 1069 -79.53 48.62 -18.48
C MET A 1069 -79.78 47.92 -19.81
N LEU A 1070 -78.78 47.25 -20.38
CA LEU A 1070 -78.90 46.56 -21.68
C LEU A 1070 -78.40 45.11 -21.58
N THR A 1071 -79.27 44.14 -21.87
CA THR A 1071 -78.90 42.72 -22.04
C THR A 1071 -78.42 42.40 -23.46
N LEU A 1072 -78.43 43.39 -24.36
CA LEU A 1072 -78.07 43.23 -25.77
C LEU A 1072 -76.59 43.53 -26.00
N PRO A 1073 -75.85 42.68 -26.72
CA PRO A 1073 -74.45 42.91 -27.05
C PRO A 1073 -74.37 43.94 -28.19
N LEU A 1074 -74.56 45.22 -27.88
CA LEU A 1074 -74.43 46.32 -28.84
C LEU A 1074 -73.03 46.94 -28.86
N ILE A 1075 -72.07 46.35 -28.14
CA ILE A 1075 -70.68 46.80 -28.14
C ILE A 1075 -69.90 45.93 -29.14
N GLN A 1076 -69.63 46.48 -30.32
CA GLN A 1076 -68.48 46.06 -31.12
C GLN A 1076 -67.23 46.53 -30.37
N SER A 1077 -66.57 45.62 -29.66
CA SER A 1077 -65.21 45.86 -29.19
C SER A 1077 -64.28 45.87 -30.39
N PHE A 1078 -63.69 47.02 -30.70
CA PHE A 1078 -62.43 47.04 -31.44
C PHE A 1078 -61.32 46.62 -30.47
N ASP A 1079 -60.84 45.39 -30.60
CA ASP A 1079 -59.53 44.99 -30.11
C ASP A 1079 -58.47 45.72 -30.94
N ALA A 1080 -57.43 46.24 -30.28
CA ALA A 1080 -56.25 46.89 -30.84
C ALA A 1080 -55.46 46.05 -31.89
N LYS A 1081 -55.90 44.83 -32.22
CA LYS A 1081 -55.33 43.97 -33.27
C LYS A 1081 -56.25 43.65 -34.47
N GLY A 1082 -57.37 44.34 -34.63
CA GLY A 1082 -58.06 44.40 -35.93
C GLY A 1082 -58.65 43.09 -36.48
N LYS A 1083 -59.25 42.23 -35.64
CA LYS A 1083 -60.06 41.10 -36.11
C LYS A 1083 -61.56 41.43 -36.15
N SER A 1084 -62.22 40.97 -37.22
CA SER A 1084 -63.59 41.28 -37.67
C SER A 1084 -64.70 40.99 -36.66
N ALA A 1085 -65.70 41.89 -36.62
CA ALA A 1085 -66.84 41.96 -35.71
C ALA A 1085 -67.86 40.80 -35.75
N LYS A 1086 -67.55 39.65 -36.36
CA LYS A 1086 -68.49 38.52 -36.48
C LYS A 1086 -68.48 37.56 -35.28
N ASP A 1087 -67.42 37.49 -34.48
CA ASP A 1087 -67.33 36.55 -33.34
C ASP A 1087 -67.87 37.13 -32.02
N VAL A 1088 -68.12 38.45 -31.96
CA VAL A 1088 -68.51 39.17 -30.72
C VAL A 1088 -70.02 39.06 -30.43
N ILE A 1089 -70.84 38.66 -31.40
CA ILE A 1089 -72.32 38.74 -31.31
C ILE A 1089 -72.94 37.64 -30.42
N LYS A 1090 -72.13 36.77 -29.77
CA LYS A 1090 -72.66 35.68 -28.91
C LYS A 1090 -72.09 35.54 -27.51
N THR A 1091 -71.23 36.42 -27.00
CA THR A 1091 -70.67 36.21 -25.65
C THR A 1091 -70.75 37.43 -24.72
N THR A 1092 -71.30 37.21 -23.52
CA THR A 1092 -71.31 38.13 -22.36
C THR A 1092 -69.92 38.42 -21.78
N LYS A 1093 -68.83 38.20 -22.52
CA LYS A 1093 -67.44 38.28 -22.03
C LYS A 1093 -66.99 39.71 -21.64
N TRP A 1094 -67.64 40.76 -22.14
CA TRP A 1094 -67.32 42.15 -21.76
C TRP A 1094 -67.64 42.47 -20.29
N ALA A 1095 -68.48 41.64 -19.66
CA ALA A 1095 -68.88 41.73 -18.26
C ALA A 1095 -68.07 40.81 -17.34
N GLU A 1096 -67.10 40.06 -17.88
CA GLU A 1096 -66.29 39.07 -17.14
C GLU A 1096 -64.83 39.55 -17.12
N PHE A 1097 -64.21 39.54 -15.94
CA PHE A 1097 -62.79 39.86 -15.79
C PHE A 1097 -62.12 38.93 -14.77
N THR A 1098 -60.83 38.63 -15.00
CA THR A 1098 -60.02 37.85 -14.07
C THR A 1098 -59.26 38.80 -13.15
N ILE A 1099 -59.31 38.52 -11.85
CA ILE A 1099 -58.49 39.17 -10.85
C ILE A 1099 -57.36 38.22 -10.52
N LYS A 1100 -56.13 38.71 -10.67
CA LYS A 1100 -54.92 38.04 -10.20
C LYS A 1100 -54.15 39.07 -9.39
N GLN A 1101 -54.00 38.82 -8.09
CA GLN A 1101 -53.25 39.70 -7.20
C GLN A 1101 -52.29 38.87 -6.35
N ILE A 1102 -51.05 39.34 -6.23
CA ILE A 1102 -50.00 38.69 -5.44
C ILE A 1102 -49.57 39.67 -4.36
N LYS A 1103 -49.42 39.19 -3.13
CA LYS A 1103 -48.94 39.98 -2.00
C LYS A 1103 -48.11 39.12 -1.06
N GLY A 1104 -47.06 39.68 -0.47
CA GLY A 1104 -46.16 38.97 0.44
C GLY A 1104 -45.63 39.83 1.58
N TYR A 1105 -44.79 39.22 2.40
CA TYR A 1105 -44.15 39.84 3.57
C TYR A 1105 -42.89 40.68 3.26
N SER A 1106 -42.30 40.49 2.07
CA SER A 1106 -41.20 41.27 1.47
C SER A 1106 -41.74 42.28 0.48
#